data_AF-A0AA35PUU1-F1
#
_entry.id   AF-A0AA35PUU1-F1
#
_cell.length_a   1.000
_cell.length_b   1.000
_cell.length_c   1.000
_cell.angle_alpha   90.00
_cell.angle_beta   90.00
_cell.angle_gamma   90.00
#
_symmetry.space_group_name_H-M   'P 1'
#
loop_
_entity.id
_entity.type
_entity.pdbx_description
1 polymer ?
#
loop_
_entity_poly.entity_id
_entity_poly.type
_entity_poly.pdbx_seq_one_letter_code
_entity_poly.pdbx_strand_id
1 'polypeptide(L)'
;MVHQTFAAQDLSEAAVGGPIAINDGRFVDAFGRTLSLRGLNISGSSKLPTTPNGLSHLTDGFYEHRTVTFAGRPFPLDEAPLHFRRLQAWGLPLVRLLVTWESIGHSGPDPSADLDLEYIAYLRQLIQMMPQYGIKCFICAHQDVWSRFSGGSGAPGWTFEAAGLDIEAFPDTGAAYVHGQDEMRRANAPVNEKEPSGPFVWPSGYQKLAASTMATLFWAGDALAPKLQCRRRPVSTSAETAEETVSIKDYLQDAFIEAFGKLADELSDLESCLGFEPINEPHRGLINLHDFHGWNYNTDLHIGHYPTFAQALALGSGYAQTIKYYVKSWPFPTRVSHRSYLDPKGRSAWLPVDGDKPANQQHGLGECVWKAHGVWSWDEKKKTAKILHRNYFDVDHRPGREGTEIEWYHDFYAPFLKKFCDRVSRKNKRFMSFFEPIPNEFIPPWVADKNGRTKQSYAVDTVLDVPRPQNLVYAPHFYDLNVLFSKHHAWMSVNVQGLSRGMFLPLALYFGASGLRKNYRKQLGNIAKHGSKSLGSHVPTIIGEIGIPFDVNGSRAFKTGQYDVQRDLMNALIAGMEDNHIGFTLWNYNPHNRVEYGDGWNMEDFSVINGDEPLEHDLIRQDYRNKPHEDDELYRGGRVLDVIIRPYAAKTAGRPLRSNWDARTLRYEFEWQSSSQPAAGVDDRAYLTEVFIPAYHYAKHKLIITVSDGEWTHDEGQQTLRIRQSPGSASSRHRLVVEIGDLQEHLAQRVALRRQANLPASILDSLPADVEVWAEGIDWSKVFGTVFLFLLAVAAALLAVILQKKGALGAVLSTWTPPRFFSKLSWKGSAQPPSPWGVESQSLSRCRRGDGRPGVEQMRVAHELDVAHLENHMQGQPLARILQDLHRPLLRITQRRHEPLVREPGERAHVVRIPLAVHALLPAVLDVEDRLAHPLVLPLGRLALAVKVPHRLGEQLRDVRVLALQVVPYIMNTDNVALPALGRAVDAEQAHDVAVVGVEELAGGGAVDAHLVDLGGVVADVLDVAQDVAQAVLREEVADVGAQPHVGDGVLARGPLLGRETLEEDEALAIDEVLAEGAEDLAQLGEREVFLRDGKPHVKVKN
;
A
#
# COMPACT_ATOMS: atom_id res chain seq x y z
N MET A 1 -32.89 28.05 22.22
CA MET A 1 -31.49 28.31 21.78
C MET A 1 -31.39 27.88 20.33
N VAL A 2 -30.57 28.53 19.50
CA VAL A 2 -30.26 27.96 18.18
C VAL A 2 -29.30 26.80 18.44
N HIS A 3 -29.69 25.57 18.09
CA HIS A 3 -28.76 24.45 18.12
C HIS A 3 -27.71 24.68 17.02
N GLN A 4 -26.43 24.70 17.39
CA GLN A 4 -25.35 24.85 16.44
C GLN A 4 -25.28 23.61 15.54
N THR A 5 -25.53 23.79 14.25
CA THR A 5 -25.63 22.70 13.27
C THR A 5 -24.29 22.48 12.58
N PHE A 6 -23.61 21.41 12.96
CA PHE A 6 -22.34 20.99 12.36
C PHE A 6 -22.54 20.27 11.01
N ALA A 7 -21.46 20.15 10.24
CA ALA A 7 -21.45 19.38 8.99
C ALA A 7 -21.41 17.87 9.25
N ALA A 8 -21.88 17.07 8.28
CA ALA A 8 -21.95 15.61 8.41
C ALA A 8 -20.57 14.99 8.69
N GLN A 9 -19.55 15.44 7.97
CA GLN A 9 -18.16 15.03 8.10
C GLN A 9 -17.44 15.66 9.32
N ASP A 10 -18.07 16.56 10.07
CA ASP A 10 -17.45 17.16 11.26
C ASP A 10 -17.32 16.12 12.38
N LEU A 11 -16.07 15.80 12.76
CA LEU A 11 -15.73 14.85 13.80
C LEU A 11 -15.36 15.51 15.14
N SER A 12 -15.36 16.85 15.26
CA SER A 12 -15.02 17.58 16.51
C SER A 12 -15.88 17.14 17.68
N GLU A 13 -15.39 17.22 18.93
CA GLU A 13 -16.18 16.77 20.09
C GLU A 13 -17.48 17.57 20.28
N ALA A 14 -17.54 18.80 19.77
CA ALA A 14 -18.78 19.58 19.71
C ALA A 14 -19.84 18.94 18.77
N ALA A 15 -19.41 18.39 17.63
CA ALA A 15 -20.28 17.72 16.66
C ALA A 15 -20.66 16.29 17.06
N VAL A 16 -19.72 15.53 17.63
CA VAL A 16 -19.90 14.11 18.01
C VAL A 16 -20.20 13.88 19.51
N GLY A 17 -20.28 14.95 20.30
CA GLY A 17 -20.76 14.95 21.70
C GLY A 17 -19.73 14.53 22.76
N GLY A 18 -18.47 14.36 22.38
CA GLY A 18 -17.39 13.85 23.23
C GLY A 18 -16.39 13.02 22.42
N PRO A 19 -15.43 12.33 23.05
CA PRO A 19 -14.41 11.57 22.34
C PRO A 19 -14.99 10.33 21.63
N ILE A 20 -14.49 10.04 20.43
CA ILE A 20 -14.85 8.85 19.64
C ILE A 20 -14.44 7.58 20.41
N ALA A 21 -15.32 6.59 20.47
CA ALA A 21 -15.10 5.31 21.15
C ALA A 21 -15.15 4.12 20.20
N ILE A 22 -14.70 2.95 20.67
CA ILE A 22 -14.81 1.67 19.98
C ILE A 22 -15.93 0.85 20.65
N ASN A 23 -16.87 0.33 19.86
CA ASN A 23 -17.96 -0.53 20.33
C ASN A 23 -18.30 -1.57 19.25
N ASP A 24 -18.17 -2.86 19.57
CA ASP A 24 -18.56 -4.00 18.71
C ASP A 24 -18.09 -3.82 17.24
N GLY A 25 -16.76 -3.75 17.05
CA GLY A 25 -16.11 -3.68 15.75
C GLY A 25 -16.27 -2.36 15.01
N ARG A 26 -16.79 -1.31 15.67
CA ARG A 26 -17.14 -0.03 15.05
C ARG A 26 -16.61 1.15 15.87
N PHE A 27 -16.30 2.24 15.16
CA PHE A 27 -16.14 3.56 15.77
C PHE A 27 -17.54 4.16 16.03
N VAL A 28 -17.73 4.74 17.21
CA VAL A 28 -19.01 5.34 17.61
C VAL A 28 -18.82 6.70 18.27
N ASP A 29 -19.82 7.57 18.13
CA ASP A 29 -19.90 8.84 18.84
C ASP A 29 -20.62 8.73 20.21
N ALA A 30 -20.67 9.84 20.96
CA ALA A 30 -21.33 9.88 22.26
C ALA A 30 -22.85 9.67 22.21
N PHE A 31 -23.46 9.71 21.02
CA PHE A 31 -24.88 9.41 20.77
C PHE A 31 -25.10 7.95 20.32
N GLY A 32 -24.03 7.15 20.24
CA GLY A 32 -24.08 5.74 19.84
C GLY A 32 -24.25 5.51 18.32
N ARG A 33 -24.02 6.54 17.50
CA ARG A 33 -24.04 6.41 16.03
C ARG A 33 -22.76 5.77 15.53
N THR A 34 -22.85 4.95 14.49
CA THR A 34 -21.66 4.39 13.81
C THR A 34 -21.01 5.48 12.96
N LEU A 35 -19.70 5.68 13.10
CA LEU A 35 -18.92 6.65 12.32
C LEU A 35 -18.22 5.99 11.13
N SER A 36 -18.40 6.57 9.94
CA SER A 36 -17.74 6.13 8.70
C SER A 36 -16.45 6.94 8.46
N LEU A 37 -15.37 6.58 9.14
CA LEU A 37 -14.12 7.34 9.06
C LEU A 37 -13.46 7.27 7.66
N ARG A 38 -13.17 8.43 7.07
CA ARG A 38 -12.52 8.59 5.76
C ARG A 38 -11.49 9.72 5.82
N GLY A 39 -10.38 9.57 5.13
CA GLY A 39 -9.25 10.46 5.30
C GLY A 39 -8.13 10.35 4.28
N LEU A 40 -7.03 11.04 4.58
CA LEU A 40 -5.78 11.06 3.81
C LEU A 40 -4.56 10.86 4.74
N ASN A 41 -3.50 10.31 4.17
CA ASN A 41 -2.15 10.33 4.74
C ASN A 41 -1.50 11.69 4.49
N ILE A 42 -0.96 12.31 5.54
CA ILE A 42 -0.39 13.66 5.48
C ILE A 42 0.99 13.64 6.18
N SER A 43 2.11 13.73 5.46
CA SER A 43 2.27 13.76 4.00
C SER A 43 3.52 12.97 3.59
N GLY A 44 3.65 12.62 2.31
CA GLY A 44 4.91 12.08 1.77
C GLY A 44 6.12 13.00 2.05
N SER A 45 5.93 14.33 2.05
CA SER A 45 7.01 15.27 2.41
C SER A 45 7.48 15.17 3.86
N SER A 46 6.67 14.62 4.77
CA SER A 46 7.05 14.37 6.17
C SER A 46 8.10 13.26 6.33
N LYS A 47 8.38 12.48 5.28
CA LYS A 47 9.46 11.48 5.25
C LYS A 47 10.86 12.10 5.33
N LEU A 48 11.01 13.40 5.05
CA LEU A 48 12.28 14.08 4.81
C LEU A 48 12.37 15.45 5.51
N PRO A 49 13.54 15.88 6.01
CA PRO A 49 13.69 17.14 6.74
C PRO A 49 13.35 18.38 5.89
N THR A 50 13.01 19.47 6.58
CA THR A 50 12.81 20.80 5.99
C THR A 50 14.13 21.52 5.78
N THR A 51 15.03 21.47 6.76
CA THR A 51 16.35 22.10 6.71
C THR A 51 17.41 21.15 7.30
N PRO A 52 18.51 20.84 6.55
CA PRO A 52 18.66 21.05 5.10
C PRO A 52 17.52 20.37 4.32
N ASN A 53 17.25 20.85 3.10
CA ASN A 53 16.11 20.37 2.32
C ASN A 53 16.29 18.90 1.92
N GLY A 54 15.56 17.99 2.57
CA GLY A 54 15.83 16.56 2.49
C GLY A 54 15.42 15.85 1.21
N LEU A 55 14.94 16.57 0.16
CA LEU A 55 14.45 15.97 -1.09
C LEU A 55 15.41 14.91 -1.63
N SER A 56 14.90 13.71 -1.92
CA SER A 56 15.72 12.50 -2.14
C SER A 56 16.68 12.53 -3.34
N HIS A 57 16.53 13.51 -4.23
CA HIS A 57 17.41 13.75 -5.38
C HIS A 57 18.54 14.76 -5.09
N LEU A 58 18.54 15.41 -3.93
CA LEU A 58 19.60 16.32 -3.47
C LEU A 58 20.65 15.53 -2.67
N THR A 59 21.91 15.97 -2.75
CA THR A 59 23.05 15.35 -2.06
C THR A 59 23.79 16.30 -1.12
N ASP A 60 23.63 17.62 -1.28
CA ASP A 60 24.24 18.63 -0.43
C ASP A 60 23.76 18.53 1.03
N GLY A 61 24.70 18.46 1.98
CA GLY A 61 24.40 18.32 3.41
C GLY A 61 23.76 16.99 3.81
N PHE A 62 23.59 16.02 2.90
CA PHE A 62 22.81 14.80 3.14
C PHE A 62 23.26 14.01 4.39
N TYR A 63 24.56 13.93 4.65
CA TYR A 63 25.13 13.19 5.78
C TYR A 63 25.10 13.95 7.11
N GLU A 64 24.77 15.25 7.12
CA GLU A 64 24.46 15.96 8.36
C GLU A 64 23.08 15.50 8.85
N HIS A 65 23.08 14.69 9.92
CA HIS A 65 21.85 14.09 10.48
C HIS A 65 21.52 14.55 11.89
N ARG A 66 22.51 14.91 12.71
CA ARG A 66 22.33 15.32 14.12
C ARG A 66 21.89 16.79 14.31
N THR A 67 21.60 17.50 13.24
CA THR A 67 21.33 18.96 13.21
C THR A 67 20.16 19.35 12.29
N VAL A 68 19.37 18.38 11.84
CA VAL A 68 18.24 18.61 10.91
C VAL A 68 16.99 19.06 11.65
N THR A 69 16.08 19.76 10.98
CA THR A 69 14.72 19.99 11.51
C THR A 69 13.63 19.63 10.51
N PHE A 70 12.51 19.15 11.05
CA PHE A 70 11.27 18.81 10.33
C PHE A 70 10.15 19.84 10.60
N ALA A 71 10.42 20.93 11.33
CA ALA A 71 9.48 22.03 11.48
C ALA A 71 8.98 22.52 10.10
N GLY A 72 7.67 22.69 9.95
CA GLY A 72 7.05 22.96 8.65
C GLY A 72 6.75 21.73 7.76
N ARG A 73 7.01 20.49 8.21
CA ARG A 73 6.40 19.28 7.64
C ARG A 73 5.12 18.92 8.41
N PRO A 74 3.97 18.62 7.79
CA PRO A 74 3.76 18.47 6.35
C PRO A 74 3.68 19.78 5.56
N PHE A 75 3.38 20.91 6.19
CA PHE A 75 3.30 22.26 5.59
C PHE A 75 3.38 23.35 6.69
N PRO A 76 3.78 24.59 6.36
CA PRO A 76 3.79 25.72 7.29
C PRO A 76 2.46 25.95 8.03
N LEU A 77 2.54 26.49 9.26
CA LEU A 77 1.36 26.70 10.12
C LEU A 77 0.37 27.73 9.57
N ASP A 78 0.84 28.68 8.77
CA ASP A 78 0.06 29.70 8.07
C ASP A 78 -0.60 29.19 6.78
N GLU A 79 -0.06 28.13 6.16
CA GLU A 79 -0.70 27.41 5.06
C GLU A 79 -1.75 26.40 5.54
N ALA A 80 -1.60 25.86 6.76
CA ALA A 80 -2.48 24.85 7.34
C ALA A 80 -4.00 25.15 7.25
N PRO A 81 -4.50 26.39 7.46
CA PRO A 81 -5.90 26.75 7.27
C PRO A 81 -6.45 26.52 5.84
N LEU A 82 -5.63 26.57 4.79
CA LEU A 82 -6.06 26.21 3.43
C LEU A 82 -6.18 24.69 3.29
N HIS A 83 -5.18 23.94 3.74
CA HIS A 83 -5.18 22.48 3.66
C HIS A 83 -6.31 21.84 4.47
N PHE A 84 -6.59 22.35 5.67
CA PHE A 84 -7.72 21.87 6.47
C PHE A 84 -9.08 22.21 5.85
N ARG A 85 -9.26 23.38 5.22
CA ARG A 85 -10.49 23.69 4.46
C ARG A 85 -10.66 22.78 3.23
N ARG A 86 -9.58 22.45 2.52
CA ARG A 86 -9.60 21.46 1.42
C ARG A 86 -10.13 20.11 1.93
N LEU A 87 -9.53 19.54 2.97
CA LEU A 87 -9.96 18.26 3.56
C LEU A 87 -11.43 18.28 4.03
N GLN A 88 -11.86 19.38 4.66
CA GLN A 88 -13.24 19.60 5.12
C GLN A 88 -14.23 19.64 3.94
N ALA A 89 -13.93 20.39 2.88
CA ALA A 89 -14.76 20.51 1.68
C ALA A 89 -14.83 19.20 0.88
N TRP A 90 -13.76 18.39 0.92
CA TRP A 90 -13.65 17.10 0.24
C TRP A 90 -14.36 15.95 0.98
N GLY A 91 -14.71 16.14 2.25
CA GLY A 91 -15.35 15.10 3.07
C GLY A 91 -14.37 14.08 3.64
N LEU A 92 -13.10 14.45 3.84
CA LEU A 92 -12.02 13.57 4.32
C LEU A 92 -11.45 14.05 5.66
N PRO A 93 -12.24 14.01 6.76
CA PRO A 93 -11.90 14.61 8.06
C PRO A 93 -10.89 13.81 8.90
N LEU A 94 -10.51 12.60 8.49
CA LEU A 94 -9.48 11.81 9.18
C LEU A 94 -8.09 12.05 8.56
N VAL A 95 -7.07 12.17 9.41
CA VAL A 95 -5.68 12.33 9.00
C VAL A 95 -4.82 11.22 9.63
N ARG A 96 -4.10 10.45 8.79
CA ARG A 96 -2.93 9.68 9.24
C ARG A 96 -1.73 10.61 9.15
N LEU A 97 -1.27 11.14 10.28
CA LEU A 97 -0.23 12.17 10.33
C LEU A 97 1.15 11.50 10.44
N LEU A 98 1.98 11.66 9.43
CA LEU A 98 3.29 11.01 9.35
C LEU A 98 4.33 11.74 10.20
N VAL A 99 4.94 11.01 11.11
CA VAL A 99 6.01 11.48 12.00
C VAL A 99 7.12 10.42 12.02
N THR A 100 8.30 10.74 11.48
CA THR A 100 9.46 9.84 11.48
C THR A 100 10.16 9.88 12.84
N TRP A 101 10.88 8.81 13.22
CA TRP A 101 11.69 8.85 14.45
C TRP A 101 12.82 9.91 14.36
N GLU A 102 13.42 10.10 13.18
CA GLU A 102 14.38 11.18 12.90
C GLU A 102 13.77 12.55 13.20
N SER A 103 12.50 12.80 12.84
CA SER A 103 11.85 14.09 13.11
C SER A 103 11.73 14.44 14.60
N ILE A 104 11.79 13.47 15.51
CA ILE A 104 11.76 13.70 16.96
C ILE A 104 13.15 13.54 17.61
N GLY A 105 13.96 12.57 17.17
CA GLY A 105 15.17 12.12 17.87
C GLY A 105 16.43 12.12 17.01
N HIS A 106 16.57 13.05 16.05
CA HIS A 106 17.74 13.15 15.18
C HIS A 106 19.06 13.36 15.92
N SER A 107 19.06 14.10 17.03
CA SER A 107 20.29 14.53 17.71
C SER A 107 21.03 13.36 18.38
N GLY A 108 20.30 12.35 18.88
CA GLY A 108 20.86 11.23 19.65
C GLY A 108 19.81 10.34 20.33
N PRO A 109 20.25 9.37 21.15
CA PRO A 109 19.40 8.35 21.78
C PRO A 109 18.66 8.82 23.04
N ASP A 110 19.00 9.96 23.62
CA ASP A 110 18.63 10.29 24.99
C ASP A 110 17.32 11.12 25.08
N PRO A 111 16.20 10.56 25.57
CA PRO A 111 14.93 11.27 25.60
C PRO A 111 14.89 12.46 26.58
N SER A 112 15.93 12.65 27.41
CA SER A 112 16.06 13.81 28.30
C SER A 112 16.78 15.02 27.67
N ALA A 113 17.52 14.80 26.57
CA ALA A 113 18.43 15.81 26.01
C ALA A 113 18.40 15.93 24.47
N ASP A 114 18.09 14.84 23.76
CA ASP A 114 18.29 14.72 22.31
C ASP A 114 16.98 14.82 21.49
N LEU A 115 15.86 15.24 22.11
CA LEU A 115 14.55 15.37 21.44
C LEU A 115 14.30 16.77 20.88
N ASP A 116 13.77 16.85 19.66
CA ASP A 116 13.33 18.07 19.00
C ASP A 116 12.02 18.59 19.62
N LEU A 117 12.16 19.36 20.71
CA LEU A 117 11.03 20.02 21.38
C LEU A 117 10.37 21.11 20.53
N GLU A 118 11.08 21.69 19.55
CA GLU A 118 10.52 22.70 18.66
C GLU A 118 9.57 22.06 17.64
N TYR A 119 9.94 20.93 17.06
CA TYR A 119 9.07 20.15 16.18
C TYR A 119 7.87 19.57 16.94
N ILE A 120 8.05 19.06 18.17
CA ILE A 120 6.91 18.64 19.02
C ILE A 120 5.95 19.81 19.28
N ALA A 121 6.47 21.01 19.60
CA ALA A 121 5.64 22.20 19.83
C ALA A 121 4.94 22.69 18.54
N TYR A 122 5.59 22.54 17.38
CA TYR A 122 4.99 22.79 16.07
C TYR A 122 3.86 21.78 15.75
N LEU A 123 4.06 20.48 16.00
CA LEU A 123 3.03 19.45 15.81
C LEU A 123 1.81 19.70 16.73
N ARG A 124 2.05 20.10 17.98
CA ARG A 124 0.97 20.47 18.91
C ARG A 124 0.15 21.65 18.35
N GLN A 125 0.79 22.69 17.83
CA GLN A 125 0.09 23.83 17.21
C GLN A 125 -0.72 23.43 15.97
N LEU A 126 -0.14 22.60 15.09
CA LEU A 126 -0.82 22.07 13.91
C LEU A 126 -2.09 21.29 14.26
N ILE A 127 -2.01 20.37 15.23
CA ILE A 127 -3.13 19.52 15.65
C ILE A 127 -4.16 20.33 16.44
N GLN A 128 -3.75 21.36 17.20
CA GLN A 128 -4.64 22.24 17.96
C GLN A 128 -5.64 23.01 17.07
N MET A 129 -5.32 23.23 15.78
CA MET A 129 -6.20 23.88 14.80
C MET A 129 -7.26 22.95 14.20
N MET A 130 -7.00 21.63 14.15
CA MET A 130 -7.86 20.65 13.48
C MET A 130 -9.35 20.63 13.91
N PRO A 131 -9.74 20.84 15.19
CA PRO A 131 -11.15 20.85 15.58
C PRO A 131 -12.00 21.91 14.87
N GLN A 132 -11.39 23.04 14.49
CA GLN A 132 -12.09 24.15 13.81
C GLN A 132 -12.60 23.77 12.42
N TYR A 133 -12.03 22.72 11.83
CA TYR A 133 -12.39 22.17 10.53
C TYR A 133 -13.09 20.80 10.65
N GLY A 134 -13.40 20.36 11.88
CA GLY A 134 -13.97 19.05 12.18
C GLY A 134 -13.01 17.88 11.97
N ILE A 135 -11.69 18.12 12.00
CA ILE A 135 -10.66 17.13 11.66
C ILE A 135 -10.16 16.39 12.91
N LYS A 136 -9.91 15.09 12.76
CA LYS A 136 -9.23 14.22 13.73
C LYS A 136 -8.02 13.56 13.09
N CYS A 137 -6.98 13.27 13.85
CA CYS A 137 -5.78 12.59 13.39
C CYS A 137 -5.38 11.42 14.28
N PHE A 138 -4.61 10.49 13.73
CA PHE A 138 -3.75 9.57 14.50
C PHE A 138 -2.31 9.71 14.01
N ILE A 139 -1.36 9.53 14.92
CA ILE A 139 0.07 9.70 14.63
C ILE A 139 0.65 8.39 14.12
N CYS A 140 1.19 8.40 12.91
CA CYS A 140 1.95 7.30 12.35
C CYS A 140 3.44 7.46 12.70
N ALA A 141 4.01 6.49 13.41
CA ALA A 141 5.46 6.36 13.56
C ALA A 141 6.07 5.84 12.25
N HIS A 142 6.25 6.75 11.29
CA HIS A 142 6.51 6.40 9.91
C HIS A 142 7.97 5.98 9.68
N GLN A 143 8.16 4.90 8.93
CA GLN A 143 9.44 4.46 8.37
C GLN A 143 9.21 3.78 7.02
N ASP A 144 10.23 3.83 6.18
CA ASP A 144 10.35 2.98 4.99
C ASP A 144 11.80 2.52 4.93
N VAL A 145 12.07 1.22 4.78
CA VAL A 145 13.47 0.72 4.64
C VAL A 145 14.37 1.22 5.79
N TRP A 146 13.85 1.26 7.02
CA TRP A 146 14.50 1.77 8.22
C TRP A 146 14.79 3.29 8.25
N SER A 147 15.42 3.89 7.23
CA SER A 147 15.95 5.26 7.28
C SER A 147 16.26 5.82 5.88
N ARG A 148 16.39 7.15 5.75
CA ARG A 148 16.87 7.80 4.52
C ARG A 148 18.29 7.37 4.13
N PHE A 149 19.15 7.04 5.09
CA PHE A 149 20.50 6.53 4.83
C PHE A 149 20.52 5.11 4.25
N SER A 150 19.50 4.29 4.52
CA SER A 150 19.34 2.96 3.91
C SER A 150 18.50 2.96 2.63
N GLY A 151 18.00 4.12 2.20
CA GLY A 151 17.26 4.31 0.94
C GLY A 151 15.79 4.70 1.09
N GLY A 152 15.30 4.92 2.31
CA GLY A 152 13.88 5.22 2.57
C GLY A 152 13.65 6.39 3.53
N SER A 153 13.04 6.14 4.68
CA SER A 153 12.67 7.14 5.69
C SER A 153 12.56 6.51 7.09
N GLY A 154 12.50 7.31 8.16
CA GLY A 154 12.15 6.82 9.50
C GLY A 154 13.19 7.09 10.59
N ALA A 155 14.10 6.14 10.82
CA ALA A 155 15.07 6.18 11.91
C ALA A 155 16.23 7.17 11.67
N PRO A 156 16.76 7.82 12.73
CA PRO A 156 17.88 8.75 12.62
C PRO A 156 19.22 8.05 12.35
N GLY A 157 20.18 8.80 11.80
CA GLY A 157 21.48 8.27 11.35
C GLY A 157 22.32 7.62 12.46
N TRP A 158 22.21 8.11 13.71
CA TRP A 158 22.96 7.55 14.84
C TRP A 158 22.61 6.09 15.16
N THR A 159 21.46 5.59 14.68
CA THR A 159 21.09 4.18 14.85
C THR A 159 22.06 3.24 14.12
N PHE A 160 22.59 3.67 12.97
CA PHE A 160 23.65 2.94 12.26
C PHE A 160 24.97 3.00 13.01
N GLU A 161 25.38 4.19 13.49
CA GLU A 161 26.60 4.37 14.30
C GLU A 161 26.60 3.40 15.49
N ALA A 162 25.48 3.29 16.21
CA ALA A 162 25.32 2.40 17.35
C ALA A 162 25.42 0.91 17.00
N ALA A 163 24.97 0.51 15.80
CA ALA A 163 25.19 -0.84 15.27
C ALA A 163 26.62 -1.06 14.71
N GLY A 164 27.45 -0.02 14.67
CA GLY A 164 28.79 -0.03 14.07
C GLY A 164 28.79 0.09 12.55
N LEU A 165 27.75 0.68 11.95
CA LEU A 165 27.60 0.86 10.51
C LEU A 165 27.96 2.31 10.08
N ASP A 166 28.70 2.40 8.98
CA ASP A 166 29.18 3.65 8.37
C ASP A 166 28.28 4.04 7.19
N ILE A 167 27.46 5.09 7.38
CA ILE A 167 26.47 5.55 6.39
C ILE A 167 27.08 6.10 5.09
N GLU A 168 28.32 6.61 5.13
CA GLU A 168 29.03 7.09 3.94
C GLU A 168 29.58 5.93 3.10
N ALA A 169 29.88 4.79 3.72
CA ALA A 169 30.36 3.59 3.04
C ALA A 169 29.27 2.80 2.28
N PHE A 170 27.99 3.11 2.50
CA PHE A 170 26.88 2.30 1.96
C PHE A 170 26.80 2.25 0.42
N PRO A 171 27.05 3.32 -0.34
CA PRO A 171 27.04 3.25 -1.82
C PRO A 171 28.21 2.41 -2.36
N ASP A 172 29.41 2.53 -1.78
CA ASP A 172 30.58 1.77 -2.24
C ASP A 172 30.48 0.27 -1.94
N THR A 173 29.88 -0.09 -0.81
CA THR A 173 29.64 -1.48 -0.41
C THR A 173 28.33 -2.05 -0.93
N GLY A 174 27.44 -1.24 -1.50
CA GLY A 174 26.08 -1.65 -1.89
C GLY A 174 25.18 -2.03 -0.72
N ALA A 175 25.56 -1.67 0.52
CA ALA A 175 24.84 -1.98 1.75
C ALA A 175 23.46 -1.27 1.85
N ALA A 176 23.26 -0.22 1.05
CA ALA A 176 21.99 0.47 0.81
C ALA A 176 21.79 0.71 -0.70
N TYR A 177 20.72 1.42 -1.08
CA TYR A 177 20.61 2.17 -2.34
C TYR A 177 20.03 3.53 -1.98
N VAL A 178 20.76 4.62 -2.21
CA VAL A 178 20.39 5.97 -1.74
C VAL A 178 20.22 6.86 -2.96
N HIS A 179 18.97 7.17 -3.31
CA HIS A 179 18.56 7.78 -4.59
C HIS A 179 19.55 8.85 -5.13
N GLY A 180 19.70 9.99 -4.46
CA GLY A 180 20.61 11.05 -4.91
C GLY A 180 22.09 10.63 -5.03
N GLN A 181 22.59 9.78 -4.11
CA GLN A 181 24.00 9.33 -4.12
C GLN A 181 24.27 8.33 -5.25
N ASP A 182 23.37 7.36 -5.47
CA ASP A 182 23.48 6.36 -6.52
C ASP A 182 23.23 6.95 -7.92
N GLU A 183 22.30 7.89 -8.09
CA GLU A 183 22.14 8.62 -9.37
C GLU A 183 23.34 9.55 -9.63
N MET A 184 23.89 10.24 -8.62
CA MET A 184 25.12 11.03 -8.75
C MET A 184 26.31 10.14 -9.16
N ARG A 185 26.43 8.95 -8.58
CA ARG A 185 27.46 7.96 -8.95
C ARG A 185 27.26 7.46 -10.39
N ARG A 186 26.02 7.17 -10.79
CA ARG A 186 25.66 6.72 -12.14
C ARG A 186 25.91 7.81 -13.19
N ALA A 187 25.61 9.07 -12.89
CA ALA A 187 25.86 10.21 -13.79
C ALA A 187 27.35 10.44 -14.09
N ASN A 188 28.25 9.99 -13.20
CA ASN A 188 29.70 10.04 -13.38
C ASN A 188 30.29 8.71 -13.91
N ALA A 189 29.45 7.71 -14.22
CA ALA A 189 29.86 6.40 -14.72
C ALA A 189 29.53 6.23 -16.22
N PRO A 190 30.19 5.29 -16.93
CA PRO A 190 29.76 4.91 -18.28
C PRO A 190 28.32 4.36 -18.28
N VAL A 191 27.48 4.86 -19.20
CA VAL A 191 26.07 4.46 -19.29
C VAL A 191 25.95 2.95 -19.58
N ASN A 192 25.23 2.24 -18.73
CA ASN A 192 24.91 0.82 -18.90
C ASN A 192 23.40 0.63 -19.09
N GLU A 193 22.96 0.48 -20.34
CA GLU A 193 21.55 0.26 -20.72
C GLU A 193 20.93 -1.00 -20.08
N LYS A 194 21.74 -1.94 -19.58
CA LYS A 194 21.26 -3.15 -18.88
C LYS A 194 21.00 -2.94 -17.39
N GLU A 195 21.44 -1.82 -16.82
CA GLU A 195 21.31 -1.44 -15.41
C GLU A 195 20.52 -0.12 -15.22
N PRO A 196 19.25 -0.04 -15.70
CA PRO A 196 18.48 1.19 -15.70
C PRO A 196 18.14 1.71 -14.29
N SER A 197 18.20 3.04 -14.13
CA SER A 197 17.65 3.78 -12.99
C SER A 197 16.13 3.62 -12.83
N GLY A 198 15.59 4.04 -11.68
CA GLY A 198 14.20 4.47 -11.58
C GLY A 198 13.64 4.49 -10.16
N PRO A 199 12.48 5.15 -9.94
CA PRO A 199 11.80 5.24 -8.64
C PRO A 199 11.76 3.91 -7.87
N PHE A 200 11.41 2.85 -8.58
CA PHE A 200 10.94 1.61 -7.98
C PHE A 200 12.07 0.61 -7.64
N VAL A 201 13.25 1.12 -7.28
CA VAL A 201 14.33 0.32 -6.66
C VAL A 201 14.17 0.30 -5.13
N TRP A 202 13.59 1.35 -4.54
CA TRP A 202 13.58 1.54 -3.08
C TRP A 202 12.96 0.38 -2.27
N PRO A 203 11.88 -0.34 -2.70
CA PRO A 203 11.30 -1.40 -1.86
C PRO A 203 12.20 -2.63 -1.73
N SER A 204 13.15 -2.80 -2.65
CA SER A 204 14.25 -3.76 -2.50
C SER A 204 15.29 -3.31 -1.46
N GLY A 205 15.15 -2.18 -0.78
CA GLY A 205 16.07 -1.82 0.30
C GLY A 205 15.99 -2.76 1.51
N TYR A 206 14.82 -3.38 1.77
CA TYR A 206 14.54 -4.11 3.02
C TYR A 206 15.45 -5.32 3.30
N GLN A 207 15.96 -6.02 2.28
CA GLN A 207 16.89 -7.16 2.46
C GLN A 207 18.35 -6.81 2.09
N LYS A 208 18.66 -5.52 1.82
CA LYS A 208 20.06 -5.04 1.79
C LYS A 208 20.65 -4.99 3.20
N LEU A 209 21.98 -5.01 3.28
CA LEU A 209 22.71 -5.24 4.54
C LEU A 209 22.31 -4.26 5.66
N ALA A 210 22.17 -2.97 5.35
CA ALA A 210 21.90 -1.94 6.34
C ALA A 210 20.50 -2.11 6.97
N ALA A 211 19.43 -2.05 6.17
CA ALA A 211 18.05 -2.14 6.68
C ALA A 211 17.73 -3.50 7.30
N SER A 212 18.18 -4.61 6.70
CA SER A 212 17.96 -5.95 7.24
C SER A 212 18.67 -6.16 8.58
N THR A 213 19.91 -5.68 8.72
CA THR A 213 20.62 -5.72 10.01
C THR A 213 19.89 -4.87 11.04
N MET A 214 19.58 -3.61 10.74
CA MET A 214 18.95 -2.71 11.71
C MET A 214 17.59 -3.20 12.22
N ALA A 215 16.73 -3.70 11.32
CA ALA A 215 15.47 -4.33 11.71
C ALA A 215 15.68 -5.54 12.64
N THR A 216 16.69 -6.38 12.35
CA THR A 216 17.03 -7.54 13.21
C THR A 216 17.48 -7.10 14.60
N LEU A 217 18.31 -6.05 14.70
CA LEU A 217 18.80 -5.52 15.97
C LEU A 217 17.69 -4.84 16.78
N PHE A 218 16.76 -4.14 16.13
CA PHE A 218 15.62 -3.50 16.77
C PHE A 218 14.62 -4.50 17.37
N TRP A 219 14.34 -5.60 16.68
CA TRP A 219 13.41 -6.63 17.18
C TRP A 219 14.07 -7.58 18.18
N ALA A 220 15.25 -8.11 17.84
CA ALA A 220 15.85 -9.28 18.47
C ALA A 220 17.36 -9.14 18.72
N GLY A 221 17.88 -7.92 18.84
CA GLY A 221 19.30 -7.67 19.09
C GLY A 221 19.84 -8.26 20.41
N ASP A 222 18.99 -8.55 21.39
CA ASP A 222 19.38 -9.31 22.59
C ASP A 222 19.48 -10.83 22.32
N ALA A 223 18.57 -11.38 21.52
CA ALA A 223 18.53 -12.79 21.12
C ALA A 223 19.60 -13.16 20.08
N LEU A 224 19.84 -12.29 19.09
CA LEU A 224 20.66 -12.56 17.90
C LEU A 224 21.97 -11.76 17.86
N ALA A 225 22.15 -10.76 18.71
CA ALA A 225 23.40 -10.01 18.82
C ALA A 225 23.86 -9.75 20.27
N PRO A 226 23.82 -10.74 21.19
CA PRO A 226 24.05 -10.53 22.62
C PRO A 226 25.39 -9.90 23.02
N LYS A 227 26.43 -9.92 22.15
CA LYS A 227 27.71 -9.21 22.39
C LYS A 227 27.62 -7.71 22.12
N LEU A 228 26.66 -7.26 21.31
CA LEU A 228 26.45 -5.85 20.96
C LEU A 228 25.62 -5.16 22.05
N GLN A 229 26.33 -4.70 23.06
CA GLN A 229 25.81 -3.92 24.19
C GLN A 229 26.11 -2.43 23.98
N CYS A 230 25.26 -1.56 24.51
CA CYS A 230 25.36 -0.10 24.40
C CYS A 230 25.29 0.54 25.79
N ARG A 231 26.08 1.59 26.03
CA ARG A 231 25.95 2.44 27.24
C ARG A 231 24.87 3.50 27.02
N ARG A 232 24.09 3.82 28.05
CA ARG A 232 23.09 4.91 28.05
C ARG A 232 22.88 5.46 29.46
N ARG A 233 22.15 6.58 29.58
CA ARG A 233 21.55 6.98 30.86
C ARG A 233 20.24 6.18 31.10
N PRO A 234 19.96 5.71 32.34
CA PRO A 234 18.71 5.04 32.67
C PRO A 234 17.47 5.90 32.41
N VAL A 235 16.39 5.27 31.96
CA VAL A 235 15.17 5.96 31.51
C VAL A 235 14.25 6.42 32.67
N SER A 236 14.46 5.93 33.89
CA SER A 236 13.47 6.05 34.98
C SER A 236 14.01 6.39 36.38
N THR A 237 15.29 6.78 36.54
CA THR A 237 15.86 7.08 37.86
C THR A 237 16.27 8.55 38.01
N SER A 238 16.08 9.10 39.21
CA SER A 238 16.55 10.44 39.60
C SER A 238 18.06 10.49 39.94
N ALA A 239 18.82 9.50 39.48
CA ALA A 239 20.26 9.40 39.68
C ALA A 239 20.99 9.90 38.42
N GLU A 240 21.02 11.21 38.24
CA GLU A 240 21.36 11.95 37.00
C GLU A 240 22.76 11.68 36.39
N THR A 241 23.59 10.82 37.01
CA THR A 241 25.02 10.67 36.72
C THR A 241 25.50 9.23 36.49
N ALA A 242 24.63 8.22 36.52
CA ALA A 242 25.03 6.81 36.34
C ALA A 242 24.72 6.32 34.91
N GLU A 243 25.74 5.85 34.17
CA GLU A 243 25.52 5.12 32.92
C GLU A 243 25.18 3.64 33.20
N GLU A 244 24.24 3.07 32.44
CA GLU A 244 23.95 1.64 32.40
C GLU A 244 24.34 1.02 31.03
N THR A 245 24.66 -0.27 31.03
CA THR A 245 24.94 -1.05 29.82
C THR A 245 23.74 -1.96 29.52
N VAL A 246 23.18 -1.87 28.32
CA VAL A 246 21.99 -2.61 27.88
C VAL A 246 22.17 -3.20 26.48
N SER A 247 21.27 -4.10 26.07
CA SER A 247 21.28 -4.63 24.71
C SER A 247 20.98 -3.53 23.67
N ILE A 248 21.52 -3.67 22.45
CA ILE A 248 21.17 -2.78 21.33
C ILE A 248 19.66 -2.73 21.04
N LYS A 249 18.93 -3.83 21.29
CA LYS A 249 17.47 -3.88 21.15
C LYS A 249 16.80 -2.95 22.16
N ASP A 250 17.17 -3.03 23.44
CA ASP A 250 16.59 -2.17 24.48
C ASP A 250 17.02 -0.70 24.32
N TYR A 251 18.28 -0.46 23.90
CA TYR A 251 18.80 0.86 23.54
C TYR A 251 17.99 1.53 22.41
N LEU A 252 17.77 0.84 21.28
CA LEU A 252 16.99 1.37 20.16
C LEU A 252 15.50 1.48 20.48
N GLN A 253 14.90 0.45 21.10
CA GLN A 253 13.47 0.46 21.42
C GLN A 253 13.11 1.52 22.44
N ASP A 254 13.86 1.70 23.53
CA ASP A 254 13.49 2.68 24.56
C ASP A 254 13.63 4.12 24.04
N ALA A 255 14.65 4.42 23.24
CA ALA A 255 14.82 5.72 22.59
C ALA A 255 13.68 6.03 21.61
N PHE A 256 13.23 5.03 20.82
CA PHE A 256 12.05 5.16 19.95
C PHE A 256 10.75 5.35 20.76
N ILE A 257 10.53 4.49 21.77
CA ILE A 257 9.29 4.45 22.56
C ILE A 257 9.13 5.70 23.43
N GLU A 258 10.20 6.26 24.00
CA GLU A 258 10.13 7.51 24.75
C GLU A 258 10.07 8.76 23.85
N ALA A 259 10.61 8.75 22.63
CA ALA A 259 10.41 9.85 21.68
C ALA A 259 8.93 10.00 21.28
N PHE A 260 8.28 8.92 20.84
CA PHE A 260 6.84 8.92 20.59
C PHE A 260 6.01 9.03 21.88
N GLY A 261 6.51 8.52 23.00
CA GLY A 261 5.91 8.67 24.33
C GLY A 261 5.83 10.13 24.78
N LYS A 262 6.91 10.91 24.60
CA LYS A 262 6.95 12.35 24.88
C LYS A 262 5.99 13.11 23.97
N LEU A 263 5.95 12.79 22.67
CA LEU A 263 4.95 13.35 21.75
C LEU A 263 3.51 13.03 22.21
N ALA A 264 3.23 11.80 22.64
CA ALA A 264 1.94 11.41 23.19
C ALA A 264 1.57 12.17 24.48
N ASP A 265 2.55 12.45 25.34
CA ASP A 265 2.33 13.28 26.53
C ASP A 265 2.00 14.74 26.16
N GLU A 266 2.63 15.31 25.13
CA GLU A 266 2.36 16.68 24.64
C GLU A 266 1.13 16.81 23.74
N LEU A 267 0.53 15.70 23.28
CA LEU A 267 -0.74 15.68 22.53
C LEU A 267 -1.93 15.17 23.35
N SER A 268 -1.69 14.67 24.57
CA SER A 268 -2.68 13.97 25.43
C SER A 268 -4.01 14.68 25.70
N ASP A 269 -4.01 16.02 25.70
CA ASP A 269 -5.17 16.89 25.95
C ASP A 269 -5.83 17.43 24.67
N LEU A 270 -5.26 17.19 23.49
CA LEU A 270 -5.83 17.64 22.22
C LEU A 270 -6.90 16.67 21.73
N GLU A 271 -8.16 17.12 21.70
CA GLU A 271 -9.29 16.30 21.23
C GLU A 271 -9.11 15.72 19.81
N SER A 272 -8.29 16.35 18.96
CA SER A 272 -8.02 15.85 17.61
C SER A 272 -7.10 14.63 17.55
N CYS A 273 -6.31 14.34 18.60
CA CYS A 273 -5.44 13.17 18.61
C CYS A 273 -6.22 11.91 19.07
N LEU A 274 -6.58 11.04 18.13
CA LEU A 274 -7.27 9.77 18.40
C LEU A 274 -6.35 8.71 19.02
N GLY A 275 -5.05 8.79 18.75
CA GLY A 275 -4.08 7.79 19.19
C GLY A 275 -2.88 7.66 18.24
N PHE A 276 -2.22 6.50 18.32
CA PHE A 276 -0.92 6.26 17.71
C PHE A 276 -0.87 4.92 16.99
N GLU A 277 -0.01 4.85 15.98
CA GLU A 277 0.35 3.65 15.24
C GLU A 277 1.84 3.34 15.51
N PRO A 278 2.18 2.21 16.15
CA PRO A 278 3.52 1.99 16.70
C PRO A 278 4.68 1.94 15.70
N ILE A 279 4.43 1.52 14.46
CA ILE A 279 5.42 1.48 13.37
C ILE A 279 4.70 1.25 12.03
N ASN A 280 5.06 2.02 10.99
CA ASN A 280 4.63 1.81 9.61
C ASN A 280 5.34 0.59 8.99
N GLU A 281 4.60 -0.25 8.23
CA GLU A 281 5.10 -1.37 7.42
C GLU A 281 6.22 -2.19 8.09
N PRO A 282 5.97 -2.81 9.26
CA PRO A 282 7.01 -3.49 10.02
C PRO A 282 7.64 -4.65 9.23
N HIS A 283 8.97 -4.69 9.21
CA HIS A 283 9.75 -5.73 8.55
C HIS A 283 10.60 -6.49 9.58
N ARG A 284 10.60 -7.83 9.54
CA ARG A 284 11.30 -8.67 10.54
C ARG A 284 12.84 -8.72 10.40
N GLY A 285 13.39 -8.10 9.37
CA GLY A 285 14.82 -8.12 9.09
C GLY A 285 15.28 -9.51 8.64
N LEU A 286 16.23 -10.09 9.37
CA LEU A 286 16.80 -11.42 9.12
C LEU A 286 16.14 -12.51 9.98
N ILE A 287 15.21 -12.17 10.89
CA ILE A 287 14.57 -13.15 11.79
C ILE A 287 13.78 -14.16 10.94
N ASN A 288 14.01 -15.45 11.20
CA ASN A 288 13.57 -16.56 10.34
C ASN A 288 14.05 -16.39 8.88
N LEU A 289 15.37 -16.35 8.69
CA LEU A 289 16.04 -16.15 7.40
C LEU A 289 15.85 -17.36 6.49
N HIS A 290 15.25 -17.15 5.32
CA HIS A 290 14.98 -18.22 4.34
C HIS A 290 16.24 -18.98 3.87
N ASP A 291 17.29 -18.28 3.41
CA ASP A 291 18.62 -18.84 3.16
C ASP A 291 19.67 -17.72 3.01
N PHE A 292 20.96 -18.06 3.14
CA PHE A 292 22.08 -17.12 2.92
C PHE A 292 22.43 -16.89 1.43
N HIS A 293 22.01 -17.78 0.54
CA HIS A 293 22.38 -17.83 -0.87
C HIS A 293 21.18 -17.77 -1.86
N GLY A 294 19.95 -17.77 -1.35
CA GLY A 294 18.70 -17.70 -2.11
C GLY A 294 17.60 -16.92 -1.39
N TRP A 295 16.59 -16.49 -2.14
CA TRP A 295 15.52 -15.61 -1.68
C TRP A 295 14.16 -16.30 -1.74
N ASN A 296 13.23 -15.89 -0.87
CA ASN A 296 11.83 -16.29 -0.93
C ASN A 296 11.04 -15.36 -1.86
N TYR A 297 10.83 -15.76 -3.11
CA TYR A 297 10.07 -14.98 -4.10
C TYR A 297 8.58 -14.71 -3.74
N ASN A 298 8.08 -15.24 -2.61
CA ASN A 298 6.75 -14.92 -2.08
C ASN A 298 6.74 -13.70 -1.14
N THR A 299 7.89 -13.34 -0.54
CA THR A 299 8.03 -12.23 0.41
C THR A 299 9.06 -11.18 -0.03
N ASP A 300 10.07 -11.58 -0.80
CA ASP A 300 11.28 -10.80 -1.03
C ASP A 300 11.28 -10.21 -2.46
N LEU A 301 11.61 -8.91 -2.60
CA LEU A 301 11.64 -8.19 -3.87
C LEU A 301 13.07 -7.82 -4.26
N HIS A 302 13.48 -8.14 -5.49
CA HIS A 302 14.86 -7.98 -5.95
C HIS A 302 14.92 -7.13 -7.23
N ILE A 303 15.28 -5.85 -7.14
CA ILE A 303 15.47 -4.96 -8.28
C ILE A 303 16.85 -4.29 -8.15
N GLY A 304 17.59 -4.22 -9.26
CA GLY A 304 18.94 -3.64 -9.28
C GLY A 304 20.03 -4.60 -8.80
N HIS A 305 21.07 -4.04 -8.19
CA HIS A 305 22.19 -4.78 -7.57
C HIS A 305 21.74 -5.50 -6.30
N TYR A 306 21.45 -6.80 -6.41
CA TYR A 306 20.92 -7.61 -5.32
C TYR A 306 21.83 -8.77 -4.88
N PRO A 307 22.78 -8.52 -3.96
CA PRO A 307 23.64 -9.56 -3.36
C PRO A 307 22.84 -10.45 -2.41
N THR A 308 22.99 -11.77 -2.50
CA THR A 308 22.46 -12.68 -1.45
C THR A 308 23.06 -12.32 -0.09
N PHE A 309 22.43 -12.67 1.04
CA PHE A 309 22.94 -12.24 2.35
C PHE A 309 24.42 -12.60 2.59
N ALA A 310 24.87 -13.80 2.18
CA ALA A 310 26.30 -14.16 2.18
C ALA A 310 27.20 -13.21 1.35
N GLN A 311 26.73 -12.73 0.20
CA GLN A 311 27.45 -11.76 -0.63
C GLN A 311 27.39 -10.34 -0.02
N ALA A 312 26.28 -9.98 0.62
CA ALA A 312 26.10 -8.69 1.29
C ALA A 312 27.03 -8.56 2.51
N LEU A 313 27.18 -9.64 3.29
CA LEU A 313 28.15 -9.75 4.39
C LEU A 313 29.61 -9.56 3.90
N ALA A 314 29.95 -10.15 2.75
CA ALA A 314 31.27 -10.00 2.13
C ALA A 314 31.51 -8.56 1.64
N LEU A 315 30.59 -8.00 0.85
CA LEU A 315 30.67 -6.64 0.31
C LEU A 315 30.73 -5.58 1.41
N GLY A 316 29.88 -5.70 2.43
CA GLY A 316 29.89 -4.82 3.61
C GLY A 316 31.18 -4.93 4.43
N SER A 317 31.96 -6.01 4.26
CA SER A 317 33.27 -6.18 4.89
C SER A 317 34.44 -5.80 3.96
N GLY A 318 34.16 -5.09 2.86
CA GLY A 318 35.15 -4.60 1.90
C GLY A 318 35.57 -5.59 0.82
N TYR A 319 35.01 -6.80 0.79
CA TYR A 319 35.39 -7.83 -0.18
C TYR A 319 34.55 -7.78 -1.46
N ALA A 320 35.21 -7.64 -2.61
CA ALA A 320 34.55 -7.64 -3.92
C ALA A 320 33.73 -8.92 -4.19
N GLN A 321 32.60 -8.80 -4.88
CA GLN A 321 31.69 -9.90 -5.23
C GLN A 321 31.10 -9.75 -6.64
N THR A 322 30.99 -10.87 -7.36
CA THR A 322 30.19 -10.96 -8.60
C THR A 322 28.75 -11.32 -8.25
N ILE A 323 27.85 -10.34 -8.27
CA ILE A 323 26.45 -10.50 -7.85
C ILE A 323 25.52 -10.72 -9.05
N LYS A 324 24.20 -10.78 -8.83
CA LYS A 324 23.16 -10.77 -9.87
C LYS A 324 22.58 -9.35 -9.99
N TYR A 325 22.33 -8.89 -11.21
CA TYR A 325 21.47 -7.73 -11.46
C TYR A 325 20.05 -8.21 -11.78
N TYR A 326 19.05 -7.67 -11.09
CA TYR A 326 17.65 -8.03 -11.28
C TYR A 326 16.84 -6.92 -11.95
N VAL A 327 15.89 -7.31 -12.80
CA VAL A 327 14.94 -6.42 -13.48
C VAL A 327 13.51 -6.93 -13.28
N LYS A 328 12.53 -6.01 -13.40
CA LYS A 328 11.11 -6.34 -13.34
C LYS A 328 10.71 -7.34 -14.43
N SER A 329 9.74 -8.21 -14.14
CA SER A 329 9.20 -9.18 -15.09
C SER A 329 7.74 -9.56 -14.77
N TRP A 330 7.18 -10.44 -15.59
CA TRP A 330 5.87 -11.05 -15.42
C TRP A 330 5.93 -12.50 -15.97
N PRO A 331 5.26 -13.51 -15.38
CA PRO A 331 4.41 -13.45 -14.18
C PRO A 331 5.18 -13.39 -12.85
N PHE A 332 6.46 -13.78 -12.83
CA PHE A 332 7.31 -13.61 -11.66
C PHE A 332 7.75 -12.14 -11.56
N PRO A 333 7.71 -11.51 -10.37
CA PRO A 333 7.85 -10.05 -10.24
C PRO A 333 9.22 -9.54 -10.69
N THR A 334 10.26 -10.36 -10.53
CA THR A 334 11.65 -10.01 -10.85
C THR A 334 12.39 -11.19 -11.47
N ARG A 335 13.33 -10.91 -12.38
CA ARG A 335 14.21 -11.89 -13.02
C ARG A 335 15.64 -11.40 -13.06
N VAL A 336 16.61 -12.31 -13.16
CA VAL A 336 17.99 -11.94 -13.44
C VAL A 336 18.10 -11.38 -14.85
N SER A 337 18.82 -10.26 -14.98
CA SER A 337 19.21 -9.64 -16.25
C SER A 337 20.60 -10.11 -16.68
N HIS A 338 21.57 -9.98 -15.77
CA HIS A 338 22.97 -10.37 -15.96
C HIS A 338 23.68 -10.47 -14.59
N ARG A 339 25.00 -10.52 -14.59
CA ARG A 339 25.84 -10.46 -13.38
C ARG A 339 26.76 -9.25 -13.44
N SER A 340 26.94 -8.60 -12.30
CA SER A 340 27.75 -7.37 -12.17
C SER A 340 28.83 -7.60 -11.12
N TYR A 341 30.03 -7.10 -11.36
CA TYR A 341 31.15 -7.16 -10.41
C TYR A 341 31.17 -5.88 -9.58
N LEU A 342 30.97 -6.00 -8.28
CA LEU A 342 31.07 -4.89 -7.33
C LEU A 342 32.35 -5.06 -6.51
N ASP A 343 33.15 -4.00 -6.45
CA ASP A 343 34.39 -3.94 -5.69
C ASP A 343 34.40 -2.70 -4.77
N PRO A 344 34.22 -2.88 -3.45
CA PRO A 344 34.35 -1.81 -2.47
C PRO A 344 35.80 -1.32 -2.26
N LYS A 345 36.80 -1.96 -2.90
CA LYS A 345 38.23 -1.63 -2.79
C LYS A 345 38.76 -1.65 -1.35
N GLY A 346 38.17 -2.50 -0.50
CA GLY A 346 38.48 -2.57 0.93
C GLY A 346 37.75 -1.56 1.82
N ARG A 347 36.88 -0.69 1.29
CA ARG A 347 35.99 0.15 2.10
C ARG A 347 35.02 -0.74 2.87
N SER A 348 35.12 -0.73 4.20
CA SER A 348 34.17 -1.39 5.10
C SER A 348 32.90 -0.55 5.24
N ALA A 349 31.75 -1.23 5.28
CA ALA A 349 30.46 -0.66 5.72
C ALA A 349 30.35 -0.58 7.24
N TRP A 350 31.32 -1.14 7.95
CA TRP A 350 31.39 -1.15 9.41
C TRP A 350 32.48 -0.19 9.89
N LEU A 351 32.14 0.63 10.87
CA LEU A 351 33.04 1.53 11.60
C LEU A 351 34.12 0.71 12.33
N PRO A 352 35.34 1.27 12.51
CA PRO A 352 36.35 0.69 13.39
C PRO A 352 36.00 0.90 14.88
N VAL A 353 36.69 0.18 15.78
CA VAL A 353 36.73 0.58 17.20
C VAL A 353 37.57 1.85 17.33
N ASP A 354 36.91 3.00 17.44
CA ASP A 354 37.51 4.21 18.02
C ASP A 354 37.62 4.07 19.55
N GLY A 355 38.46 4.91 20.17
CA GLY A 355 38.64 4.94 21.64
C GLY A 355 37.42 5.51 22.40
N ASP A 356 37.61 5.88 23.67
CA ASP A 356 36.52 6.31 24.57
C ASP A 356 35.64 7.46 24.02
N LYS A 357 34.54 7.06 23.39
CA LYS A 357 33.42 7.91 22.97
C LYS A 357 32.43 8.12 24.13
N PRO A 358 31.71 9.25 24.19
CA PRO A 358 30.60 9.42 25.13
C PRO A 358 29.45 8.45 24.84
N ALA A 359 28.61 8.14 25.82
CA ALA A 359 27.56 7.12 25.67
C ALA A 359 26.50 7.42 24.59
N ASN A 360 26.33 8.67 24.16
CA ASN A 360 25.46 9.05 23.03
C ASN A 360 26.11 8.87 21.64
N GLN A 361 27.34 8.34 21.59
CA GLN A 361 28.11 8.03 20.37
C GLN A 361 28.66 6.59 20.44
N GLN A 362 27.76 5.60 20.46
CA GLN A 362 28.13 4.19 20.33
C GLN A 362 28.69 3.90 18.91
N HIS A 363 29.65 2.99 18.79
CA HIS A 363 30.38 2.64 17.56
C HIS A 363 30.33 1.12 17.23
N GLY A 364 29.36 0.38 17.79
CA GLY A 364 29.20 -1.06 17.57
C GLY A 364 30.37 -1.92 18.09
N LEU A 365 30.78 -2.92 17.31
CA LEU A 365 31.83 -3.89 17.67
C LEU A 365 33.15 -3.71 16.89
N GLY A 366 33.27 -2.67 16.06
CA GLY A 366 34.45 -2.43 15.21
C GLY A 366 34.64 -3.40 14.04
N GLU A 367 33.72 -4.34 13.85
CA GLU A 367 33.62 -5.22 12.70
C GLU A 367 32.16 -5.63 12.45
N CYS A 368 31.91 -6.41 11.40
CA CYS A 368 30.58 -6.94 11.09
C CYS A 368 29.96 -7.67 12.29
N VAL A 369 28.82 -7.20 12.79
CA VAL A 369 28.15 -7.78 13.97
C VAL A 369 27.92 -9.28 13.81
N TRP A 370 27.52 -9.73 12.62
CA TRP A 370 27.32 -11.15 12.30
C TRP A 370 28.64 -11.96 12.22
N LYS A 371 29.77 -11.31 11.90
CA LYS A 371 31.10 -11.94 11.96
C LYS A 371 31.60 -12.04 13.41
N ALA A 372 31.42 -11.00 14.22
CA ALA A 372 31.74 -11.00 15.65
C ALA A 372 30.92 -12.05 16.44
N HIS A 373 29.70 -12.36 16.01
CA HIS A 373 28.88 -13.46 16.55
C HIS A 373 29.20 -14.84 15.96
N GLY A 374 30.13 -14.92 15.00
CA GLY A 374 30.59 -16.19 14.43
C GLY A 374 29.67 -16.80 13.37
N VAL A 375 28.66 -16.07 12.88
CA VAL A 375 27.69 -16.55 11.88
C VAL A 375 28.37 -16.95 10.57
N TRP A 376 29.44 -16.24 10.19
CA TRP A 376 30.20 -16.47 8.97
C TRP A 376 31.69 -16.09 9.14
N SER A 377 32.51 -16.52 8.18
CA SER A 377 33.91 -16.11 8.03
C SER A 377 34.30 -15.97 6.56
N TRP A 378 35.41 -15.30 6.26
CA TRP A 378 35.93 -15.17 4.90
C TRP A 378 36.87 -16.34 4.53
N ASP A 379 36.64 -16.99 3.40
CA ASP A 379 37.53 -18.01 2.84
C ASP A 379 38.54 -17.35 1.87
N GLU A 380 39.74 -17.07 2.36
CA GLU A 380 40.79 -16.42 1.57
C GLU A 380 41.26 -17.22 0.33
N LYS A 381 41.01 -18.54 0.29
CA LYS A 381 41.37 -19.38 -0.86
C LYS A 381 40.31 -19.35 -1.95
N LYS A 382 39.03 -19.28 -1.56
CA LYS A 382 37.89 -19.24 -2.48
C LYS A 382 37.42 -17.83 -2.83
N LYS A 383 37.83 -16.83 -2.04
CA LYS A 383 37.35 -15.44 -2.09
C LYS A 383 35.82 -15.35 -1.98
N THR A 384 35.27 -16.07 -0.99
CA THR A 384 33.83 -16.12 -0.69
C THR A 384 33.55 -16.09 0.80
N ALA A 385 32.36 -15.63 1.18
CA ALA A 385 31.83 -15.83 2.52
C ALA A 385 31.53 -17.33 2.76
N LYS A 386 32.10 -17.87 3.84
CA LYS A 386 31.82 -19.20 4.38
C LYS A 386 30.87 -19.04 5.56
N ILE A 387 29.63 -19.45 5.38
CA ILE A 387 28.64 -19.50 6.48
C ILE A 387 29.04 -20.62 7.46
N LEU A 388 28.95 -20.32 8.76
CA LEU A 388 29.32 -21.23 9.85
C LEU A 388 28.09 -21.76 10.58
N HIS A 389 27.07 -20.93 10.78
CA HIS A 389 25.80 -21.30 11.39
C HIS A 389 24.64 -20.98 10.44
N ARG A 390 24.03 -22.03 9.84
CA ARG A 390 22.95 -21.89 8.85
C ARG A 390 21.61 -21.50 9.45
N ASN A 391 21.31 -21.97 10.66
CA ASN A 391 20.05 -21.72 11.38
C ASN A 391 20.18 -20.59 12.43
N TYR A 392 21.15 -19.69 12.26
CA TYR A 392 21.51 -18.71 13.30
C TYR A 392 20.35 -17.76 13.63
N PHE A 393 19.54 -17.41 12.63
CA PHE A 393 18.43 -16.46 12.75
C PHE A 393 17.08 -17.12 13.08
N ASP A 394 17.08 -18.43 13.32
CA ASP A 394 15.89 -19.23 13.66
C ASP A 394 15.85 -19.61 15.15
N VAL A 395 16.91 -19.31 15.91
CA VAL A 395 17.05 -19.66 17.32
C VAL A 395 17.57 -18.51 18.17
N ASP A 396 17.26 -18.57 19.47
CA ASP A 396 17.74 -17.65 20.50
C ASP A 396 19.18 -18.00 20.94
N HIS A 397 19.99 -16.98 21.25
CA HIS A 397 21.37 -17.11 21.77
C HIS A 397 21.54 -16.41 23.13
N ARG A 398 20.45 -16.00 23.80
CA ARG A 398 20.49 -15.50 25.18
C ARG A 398 20.85 -16.62 26.16
N PRO A 399 21.64 -16.34 27.22
CA PRO A 399 21.93 -17.30 28.29
C PRO A 399 20.65 -17.87 28.93
N GLY A 400 20.56 -19.20 28.97
CA GLY A 400 19.39 -19.93 29.47
C GLY A 400 18.29 -20.16 28.43
N ARG A 401 18.47 -19.74 27.18
CA ARG A 401 17.55 -19.96 26.04
C ARG A 401 18.25 -20.48 24.78
N GLU A 402 19.53 -20.82 24.85
CA GLU A 402 20.35 -21.14 23.68
C GLU A 402 19.76 -22.28 22.85
N GLY A 403 19.45 -22.01 21.59
CA GLY A 403 18.90 -22.99 20.65
C GLY A 403 17.37 -23.17 20.70
N THR A 404 16.63 -22.43 21.52
CA THR A 404 15.16 -22.40 21.40
C THR A 404 14.75 -21.68 20.12
N GLU A 405 13.84 -22.25 19.33
CA GLU A 405 13.26 -21.63 18.14
C GLU A 405 12.59 -20.28 18.49
N ILE A 406 12.68 -19.29 17.59
CA ILE A 406 12.08 -17.96 17.74
C ILE A 406 11.09 -17.67 16.62
N GLU A 407 9.98 -17.00 16.95
CA GLU A 407 8.95 -16.59 15.98
C GLU A 407 8.67 -15.07 16.11
N TRP A 408 8.76 -14.34 14.99
CA TRP A 408 8.79 -12.88 15.01
C TRP A 408 7.53 -12.22 15.61
N TYR A 409 6.33 -12.69 15.27
CA TYR A 409 5.09 -12.11 15.78
C TYR A 409 4.96 -12.34 17.30
N HIS A 410 5.26 -13.56 17.76
CA HIS A 410 5.17 -13.98 19.15
C HIS A 410 6.23 -13.35 20.06
N ASP A 411 7.52 -13.54 19.75
CA ASP A 411 8.61 -13.26 20.68
C ASP A 411 9.06 -11.79 20.69
N PHE A 412 8.81 -11.05 19.60
CA PHE A 412 9.32 -9.67 19.44
C PHE A 412 8.22 -8.66 19.13
N TYR A 413 7.34 -8.91 18.14
CA TYR A 413 6.38 -7.90 17.69
C TYR A 413 5.25 -7.65 18.71
N ALA A 414 4.55 -8.68 19.19
CA ALA A 414 3.48 -8.51 20.17
C ALA A 414 3.96 -7.90 21.51
N PRO A 415 5.12 -8.29 22.07
CA PRO A 415 5.73 -7.61 23.22
C PRO A 415 6.06 -6.13 22.95
N PHE A 416 6.63 -5.79 21.80
CA PHE A 416 6.89 -4.40 21.41
C PHE A 416 5.61 -3.57 21.29
N LEU A 417 4.58 -4.08 20.61
CA LEU A 417 3.27 -3.42 20.50
C LEU A 417 2.71 -3.11 21.89
N LYS A 418 2.78 -4.06 22.83
CA LYS A 418 2.37 -3.80 24.22
C LYS A 418 3.21 -2.69 24.87
N LYS A 419 4.53 -2.76 24.78
CA LYS A 419 5.48 -1.80 25.39
C LYS A 419 5.25 -0.37 24.87
N PHE A 420 5.10 -0.20 23.55
CA PHE A 420 4.79 1.08 22.91
C PHE A 420 3.41 1.60 23.33
N CYS A 421 2.35 0.78 23.20
CA CYS A 421 0.98 1.21 23.48
C CYS A 421 0.75 1.55 24.96
N ASP A 422 1.38 0.83 25.89
CA ASP A 422 1.37 1.17 27.32
C ASP A 422 2.03 2.54 27.58
N ARG A 423 3.07 2.89 26.82
CA ARG A 423 3.79 4.17 26.94
C ARG A 423 3.01 5.36 26.38
N VAL A 424 2.51 5.29 25.15
CA VAL A 424 1.78 6.42 24.54
C VAL A 424 0.42 6.64 25.22
N SER A 425 -0.24 5.57 25.67
CA SER A 425 -1.48 5.68 26.44
C SER A 425 -1.28 6.07 27.92
N ARG A 426 -0.04 6.33 28.38
CA ARG A 426 0.27 6.56 29.81
C ARG A 426 -0.53 7.74 30.38
N LYS A 427 -0.53 8.89 29.70
CA LYS A 427 -1.23 10.12 30.12
C LYS A 427 -2.68 10.19 29.64
N ASN A 428 -3.02 9.58 28.48
CA ASN A 428 -4.39 9.47 27.99
C ASN A 428 -4.77 8.02 27.64
N LYS A 429 -5.57 7.38 28.50
CA LYS A 429 -6.05 6.00 28.33
C LYS A 429 -7.19 5.83 27.31
N ARG A 430 -7.64 6.91 26.66
CA ARG A 430 -8.59 6.86 25.53
C ARG A 430 -7.89 6.70 24.18
N PHE A 431 -6.58 6.95 24.09
CA PHE A 431 -5.84 6.79 22.84
C PHE A 431 -6.01 5.37 22.28
N MET A 432 -6.29 5.31 20.98
CA MET A 432 -6.41 4.09 20.20
C MET A 432 -5.04 3.60 19.74
N SER A 433 -4.89 2.28 19.68
CA SER A 433 -3.67 1.61 19.23
C SER A 433 -3.90 1.08 17.81
N PHE A 434 -3.55 1.86 16.79
CA PHE A 434 -3.63 1.45 15.39
C PHE A 434 -2.46 0.50 15.09
N PHE A 435 -2.68 -0.66 14.48
CA PHE A 435 -1.58 -1.60 14.20
C PHE A 435 -1.85 -2.47 12.98
N GLU A 436 -0.78 -2.95 12.35
CA GLU A 436 -0.84 -3.80 11.16
C GLU A 436 0.14 -4.99 11.24
N PRO A 437 0.03 -6.01 10.36
CA PRO A 437 1.04 -7.07 10.22
C PRO A 437 2.16 -6.62 9.28
N ILE A 438 3.09 -7.53 8.93
CA ILE A 438 3.99 -7.32 7.79
C ILE A 438 3.13 -7.09 6.52
N PRO A 439 3.47 -6.14 5.62
CA PRO A 439 2.71 -5.88 4.40
C PRO A 439 2.42 -7.14 3.57
N ASN A 440 1.20 -7.25 3.05
CA ASN A 440 0.65 -8.43 2.35
C ASN A 440 0.58 -9.75 3.17
N GLU A 441 1.03 -9.81 4.42
CA GLU A 441 0.67 -10.90 5.34
C GLU A 441 -0.73 -10.68 5.96
N PHE A 442 -1.23 -11.68 6.69
CA PHE A 442 -2.42 -11.53 7.54
C PHE A 442 -1.98 -11.77 8.99
N ILE A 443 -2.45 -10.93 9.92
CA ILE A 443 -2.11 -11.07 11.34
C ILE A 443 -2.52 -12.47 11.87
N PRO A 444 -1.64 -13.19 12.60
CA PRO A 444 -1.99 -14.47 13.20
C PRO A 444 -3.02 -14.33 14.35
N PRO A 445 -3.67 -15.42 14.78
CA PRO A 445 -4.66 -15.37 15.87
C PRO A 445 -4.06 -14.81 17.17
N TRP A 446 -4.68 -13.75 17.70
CA TRP A 446 -4.30 -13.11 18.97
C TRP A 446 -5.33 -13.49 20.03
N VAL A 447 -4.99 -14.49 20.85
CA VAL A 447 -5.87 -15.26 21.73
C VAL A 447 -6.93 -16.08 20.97
N ALA A 448 -6.53 -17.29 20.56
CA ALA A 448 -7.43 -18.44 20.56
C ALA A 448 -7.38 -19.14 21.94
N ASP A 449 -8.36 -19.98 22.27
CA ASP A 449 -8.30 -20.82 23.48
C ASP A 449 -7.03 -21.67 23.46
N LYS A 450 -6.27 -21.70 24.57
CA LYS A 450 -5.04 -22.50 24.70
C LYS A 450 -5.32 -24.01 24.51
N ASN A 451 -6.54 -24.45 24.75
CA ASN A 451 -7.02 -25.82 24.54
C ASN A 451 -7.43 -26.10 23.07
N GLY A 452 -7.37 -25.12 22.17
CA GLY A 452 -7.92 -25.20 20.82
C GLY A 452 -7.17 -24.37 19.78
N ARG A 453 -5.95 -24.80 19.40
CA ARG A 453 -5.28 -24.30 18.17
C ARG A 453 -6.15 -24.60 16.94
N THR A 454 -6.98 -23.65 16.52
CA THR A 454 -7.82 -23.75 15.32
C THR A 454 -6.99 -23.60 14.04
N LYS A 455 -6.28 -24.67 13.66
CA LYS A 455 -5.34 -24.77 12.51
C LYS A 455 -5.70 -23.83 11.35
N GLN A 456 -5.03 -22.68 11.28
CA GLN A 456 -5.16 -21.72 10.19
C GLN A 456 -4.27 -22.08 8.99
N SER A 457 -4.61 -21.50 7.83
CA SER A 457 -3.84 -21.61 6.58
C SER A 457 -3.76 -20.29 5.81
N TYR A 458 -4.06 -19.16 6.47
CA TYR A 458 -4.08 -17.82 5.87
C TYR A 458 -2.97 -16.91 6.42
N ALA A 459 -2.63 -17.08 7.69
CA ALA A 459 -1.52 -16.43 8.39
C ALA A 459 -0.45 -17.47 8.75
N VAL A 460 0.67 -17.01 9.33
CA VAL A 460 1.71 -17.84 9.96
C VAL A 460 1.10 -18.80 11.01
N ASP A 461 1.66 -20.01 11.19
CA ASP A 461 1.20 -21.01 12.18
C ASP A 461 1.72 -20.70 13.61
N THR A 462 1.47 -19.47 14.04
CA THR A 462 1.72 -18.94 15.38
C THR A 462 0.40 -18.52 16.02
N VAL A 463 0.40 -18.31 17.34
CA VAL A 463 -0.73 -17.80 18.13
C VAL A 463 -0.18 -16.86 19.18
N LEU A 464 -0.69 -15.63 19.23
CA LEU A 464 -0.22 -14.61 20.15
C LEU A 464 -1.04 -14.71 21.45
N ASP A 465 -0.42 -15.16 22.54
CA ASP A 465 -1.05 -15.22 23.87
C ASP A 465 -0.62 -14.09 24.82
N VAL A 466 0.34 -13.26 24.39
CA VAL A 466 0.73 -11.99 25.01
C VAL A 466 -0.50 -11.09 25.23
N PRO A 467 -0.67 -10.46 26.41
CA PRO A 467 -1.80 -9.57 26.68
C PRO A 467 -1.92 -8.44 25.64
N ARG A 468 -3.07 -8.41 24.95
CA ARG A 468 -3.37 -7.45 23.88
C ARG A 468 -3.46 -6.01 24.42
N PRO A 469 -2.98 -4.99 23.68
CA PRO A 469 -3.21 -3.58 24.03
C PRO A 469 -4.70 -3.22 24.11
N GLN A 470 -5.02 -2.21 24.93
CA GLN A 470 -6.37 -1.62 24.99
C GLN A 470 -6.62 -0.72 23.77
N ASN A 471 -7.91 -0.50 23.45
CA ASN A 471 -8.36 0.34 22.33
C ASN A 471 -7.71 0.00 20.97
N LEU A 472 -7.43 -1.30 20.73
CA LEU A 472 -6.75 -1.76 19.53
C LEU A 472 -7.63 -1.57 18.27
N VAL A 473 -7.02 -1.07 17.19
CA VAL A 473 -7.62 -0.87 15.86
C VAL A 473 -6.75 -1.58 14.84
N TYR A 474 -7.33 -2.51 14.07
CA TYR A 474 -6.61 -3.17 12.98
C TYR A 474 -6.52 -2.20 11.78
N ALA A 475 -5.30 -1.81 11.39
CA ALA A 475 -5.02 -0.71 10.47
C ALA A 475 -4.27 -1.08 9.15
N PRO A 476 -4.36 -2.33 8.63
CA PRO A 476 -3.46 -2.82 7.59
C PRO A 476 -3.53 -2.07 6.26
N HIS A 477 -2.41 -2.04 5.55
CA HIS A 477 -2.29 -1.47 4.21
C HIS A 477 -2.92 -2.34 3.09
N PHE A 478 -3.24 -1.72 1.96
CA PHE A 478 -3.54 -2.43 0.70
C PHE A 478 -3.09 -1.65 -0.55
N TYR A 479 -2.32 -2.31 -1.41
CA TYR A 479 -2.01 -1.86 -2.76
C TYR A 479 -2.30 -2.94 -3.80
N ASP A 480 -2.71 -2.54 -5.01
CA ASP A 480 -2.67 -3.44 -6.17
C ASP A 480 -1.21 -3.62 -6.60
N LEU A 481 -0.57 -4.67 -6.06
CA LEU A 481 0.81 -5.04 -6.36
C LEU A 481 1.10 -5.14 -7.87
N ASN A 482 0.14 -5.57 -8.70
CA ASN A 482 0.36 -5.65 -10.14
C ASN A 482 0.49 -4.23 -10.75
N VAL A 483 -0.39 -3.31 -10.39
CA VAL A 483 -0.33 -1.91 -10.89
C VAL A 483 0.85 -1.16 -10.28
N LEU A 484 1.12 -1.36 -8.99
CA LEU A 484 2.24 -0.79 -8.25
C LEU A 484 3.59 -1.19 -8.86
N PHE A 485 3.86 -2.50 -8.98
CA PHE A 485 5.14 -2.98 -9.52
C PHE A 485 5.31 -2.69 -11.01
N SER A 486 4.26 -2.84 -11.83
CA SER A 486 4.39 -2.60 -13.28
C SER A 486 4.34 -1.13 -13.69
N LYS A 487 3.77 -0.25 -12.84
CA LYS A 487 3.29 1.11 -13.21
C LYS A 487 2.42 1.10 -14.48
N HIS A 488 1.63 0.03 -14.69
CA HIS A 488 0.79 -0.15 -15.88
C HIS A 488 -0.62 -0.64 -15.52
N HIS A 489 -1.63 -0.08 -16.20
CA HIS A 489 -2.99 -0.60 -16.21
C HIS A 489 -3.68 -0.29 -17.55
N ALA A 490 -4.51 -1.20 -18.05
CA ALA A 490 -5.23 -1.01 -19.31
C ALA A 490 -6.70 -1.45 -19.24
N TRP A 491 -6.95 -2.76 -19.14
CA TRP A 491 -8.31 -3.33 -19.16
C TRP A 491 -8.46 -4.59 -18.29
N MET A 492 -7.39 -5.00 -17.60
CA MET A 492 -7.32 -6.19 -16.75
C MET A 492 -6.63 -5.85 -15.44
N SER A 493 -7.13 -6.38 -14.32
CA SER A 493 -6.43 -6.44 -13.04
C SER A 493 -6.26 -7.88 -12.57
N VAL A 494 -5.34 -8.08 -11.63
CA VAL A 494 -4.96 -9.40 -11.12
C VAL A 494 -5.18 -9.47 -9.61
N ASN A 495 -5.64 -10.61 -9.12
CA ASN A 495 -5.77 -10.87 -7.68
C ASN A 495 -4.44 -11.41 -7.13
N VAL A 496 -3.46 -10.52 -6.93
CA VAL A 496 -2.09 -10.92 -6.52
C VAL A 496 -2.08 -11.55 -5.12
N GLN A 497 -2.94 -11.07 -4.20
CA GLN A 497 -3.17 -11.70 -2.88
C GLN A 497 -3.61 -13.17 -3.02
N GLY A 498 -4.37 -13.50 -4.06
CA GLY A 498 -4.82 -14.84 -4.39
C GLY A 498 -3.75 -15.68 -5.10
N LEU A 499 -3.07 -15.14 -6.11
CA LEU A 499 -2.02 -15.88 -6.84
C LEU A 499 -0.87 -16.30 -5.93
N SER A 500 -0.40 -15.40 -5.06
CA SER A 500 0.61 -15.68 -4.02
C SER A 500 0.18 -16.75 -3.00
N ARG A 501 -1.11 -17.11 -2.99
CA ARG A 501 -1.71 -18.13 -2.12
C ARG A 501 -2.32 -19.29 -2.93
N GLY A 502 -1.78 -19.56 -4.13
CA GLY A 502 -2.11 -20.74 -4.94
C GLY A 502 -3.44 -20.67 -5.71
N MET A 503 -4.03 -19.48 -5.89
CA MET A 503 -5.25 -19.34 -6.69
C MET A 503 -4.99 -19.68 -8.17
N PHE A 504 -5.80 -20.58 -8.73
CA PHE A 504 -5.72 -20.95 -10.14
C PHE A 504 -5.90 -19.72 -11.05
N LEU A 505 -4.92 -19.47 -11.94
CA LEU A 505 -4.73 -18.19 -12.64
C LEU A 505 -6.00 -17.61 -13.30
N PRO A 506 -6.83 -18.36 -14.06
CA PRO A 506 -8.07 -17.83 -14.63
C PRO A 506 -9.09 -17.28 -13.61
N LEU A 507 -9.04 -17.70 -12.35
CA LEU A 507 -9.90 -17.19 -11.26
C LEU A 507 -9.34 -15.93 -10.57
N ALA A 508 -8.12 -15.53 -10.94
CA ALA A 508 -7.44 -14.33 -10.45
C ALA A 508 -7.45 -13.17 -11.45
N LEU A 509 -7.93 -13.36 -12.69
CA LEU A 509 -8.00 -12.31 -13.72
C LEU A 509 -9.38 -11.63 -13.72
N TYR A 510 -9.39 -10.30 -13.79
CA TYR A 510 -10.59 -9.47 -13.69
C TYR A 510 -10.60 -8.37 -14.75
N PHE A 511 -11.68 -8.24 -15.53
CA PHE A 511 -11.71 -7.42 -16.75
C PHE A 511 -12.65 -6.20 -16.67
N GLY A 512 -12.17 -5.05 -17.16
CA GLY A 512 -12.83 -3.73 -17.12
C GLY A 512 -13.02 -3.18 -15.70
N ALA A 513 -13.49 -1.94 -15.58
CA ALA A 513 -13.77 -1.30 -14.27
C ALA A 513 -14.75 -2.13 -13.39
N SER A 514 -15.71 -2.81 -14.01
CA SER A 514 -16.63 -3.75 -13.36
C SER A 514 -15.92 -4.98 -12.78
N GLY A 515 -14.86 -5.48 -13.43
CA GLY A 515 -13.98 -6.51 -12.89
C GLY A 515 -13.04 -5.97 -11.82
N LEU A 516 -12.47 -4.79 -12.04
CA LEU A 516 -11.55 -4.09 -11.14
C LEU A 516 -12.17 -3.88 -9.74
N ARG A 517 -13.39 -3.31 -9.66
CA ARG A 517 -14.12 -3.17 -8.40
C ARG A 517 -14.40 -4.52 -7.72
N LYS A 518 -14.74 -5.58 -8.49
CA LYS A 518 -14.94 -6.94 -7.94
C LYS A 518 -13.64 -7.53 -7.39
N ASN A 519 -12.50 -7.24 -8.01
CA ASN A 519 -11.18 -7.68 -7.55
C ASN A 519 -10.81 -7.02 -6.22
N TYR A 520 -10.86 -5.70 -6.15
CA TYR A 520 -10.53 -4.95 -4.94
C TYR A 520 -11.51 -5.21 -3.81
N ARG A 521 -12.83 -5.23 -4.08
CA ARG A 521 -13.85 -5.67 -3.11
C ARG A 521 -13.51 -7.02 -2.48
N LYS A 522 -13.02 -7.99 -3.26
CA LYS A 522 -12.63 -9.32 -2.77
C LYS A 522 -11.36 -9.29 -1.93
N GLN A 523 -10.31 -8.58 -2.36
CA GLN A 523 -9.04 -8.51 -1.62
C GLN A 523 -9.16 -7.72 -0.30
N LEU A 524 -9.87 -6.59 -0.31
CA LEU A 524 -10.19 -5.80 0.89
C LEU A 524 -11.13 -6.54 1.84
N GLY A 525 -12.16 -7.20 1.29
CA GLY A 525 -13.08 -8.05 2.06
C GLY A 525 -12.39 -9.25 2.71
N ASN A 526 -11.33 -9.79 2.09
CA ASN A 526 -10.47 -10.79 2.73
C ASN A 526 -9.70 -10.19 3.92
N ILE A 527 -9.08 -9.02 3.77
CA ILE A 527 -8.29 -8.37 4.84
C ILE A 527 -9.15 -8.19 6.11
N ALA A 528 -10.33 -7.56 6.00
CA ALA A 528 -11.21 -7.35 7.15
C ALA A 528 -11.72 -8.66 7.75
N LYS A 529 -12.06 -9.65 6.91
CA LYS A 529 -12.49 -11.00 7.32
C LYS A 529 -11.41 -11.77 8.06
N HIS A 530 -10.14 -11.65 7.65
CA HIS A 530 -9.03 -12.33 8.31
C HIS A 530 -8.61 -11.61 9.60
N GLY A 531 -8.59 -10.27 9.62
CA GLY A 531 -8.44 -9.49 10.85
C GLY A 531 -9.51 -9.83 11.90
N SER A 532 -10.79 -9.80 11.53
CA SER A 532 -11.90 -10.18 12.42
C SER A 532 -11.85 -11.64 12.89
N LYS A 533 -11.19 -12.55 12.16
CA LYS A 533 -10.97 -13.93 12.60
C LYS A 533 -9.83 -14.05 13.61
N SER A 534 -8.72 -13.36 13.35
CA SER A 534 -7.55 -13.40 14.22
C SER A 534 -7.72 -12.62 15.52
N LEU A 535 -8.49 -11.53 15.47
CA LEU A 535 -8.61 -10.56 16.57
C LEU A 535 -9.98 -10.62 17.29
N GLY A 536 -10.98 -11.28 16.69
CA GLY A 536 -12.38 -11.22 17.12
C GLY A 536 -13.13 -10.04 16.51
N SER A 537 -14.45 -10.15 16.40
CA SER A 537 -15.31 -9.16 15.73
C SER A 537 -15.46 -7.83 16.46
N HIS A 538 -14.97 -7.72 17.70
CA HIS A 538 -15.03 -6.49 18.49
C HIS A 538 -13.94 -5.48 18.12
N VAL A 539 -12.88 -5.89 17.42
CA VAL A 539 -11.80 -4.99 16.95
C VAL A 539 -12.22 -4.35 15.61
N PRO A 540 -12.28 -3.01 15.51
CA PRO A 540 -12.58 -2.33 14.26
C PRO A 540 -11.43 -2.48 13.26
N THR A 541 -11.76 -2.40 11.97
CA THR A 541 -10.78 -2.37 10.88
C THR A 541 -10.85 -1.03 10.15
N ILE A 542 -9.68 -0.43 9.93
CA ILE A 542 -9.43 0.69 9.02
C ILE A 542 -8.33 0.25 8.03
N ILE A 543 -8.30 0.82 6.83
CA ILE A 543 -7.13 0.70 5.94
C ILE A 543 -6.24 1.91 6.18
N GLY A 544 -5.09 1.72 6.83
CA GLY A 544 -4.15 2.79 7.16
C GLY A 544 -3.58 3.48 5.92
N GLU A 545 -3.30 2.69 4.88
CA GLU A 545 -2.75 3.19 3.64
C GLU A 545 -3.25 2.41 2.42
N ILE A 546 -3.69 3.16 1.41
CA ILE A 546 -4.19 2.66 0.13
C ILE A 546 -4.17 3.80 -0.89
N GLY A 547 -3.55 3.57 -2.05
CA GLY A 547 -3.39 4.61 -3.07
C GLY A 547 -3.14 4.05 -4.46
N ILE A 548 -2.88 4.95 -5.41
CA ILE A 548 -2.48 4.62 -6.78
C ILE A 548 -1.26 5.43 -7.18
N PRO A 549 -0.35 4.89 -7.99
CA PRO A 549 0.64 5.71 -8.66
C PRO A 549 -0.08 6.53 -9.75
N PHE A 550 0.11 7.84 -9.77
CA PHE A 550 -0.42 8.71 -10.82
C PHE A 550 0.42 8.67 -12.10
N ASP A 551 1.70 8.29 -11.99
CA ASP A 551 2.66 8.11 -13.10
C ASP A 551 2.39 6.87 -13.99
N VAL A 552 1.34 6.09 -13.69
CA VAL A 552 0.98 4.89 -14.46
C VAL A 552 0.84 5.16 -15.96
N ASN A 553 1.18 4.13 -16.75
CA ASN A 553 1.25 4.18 -18.21
C ASN A 553 2.24 5.23 -18.73
N GLY A 554 3.40 5.36 -18.06
CA GLY A 554 4.49 6.23 -18.49
C GLY A 554 4.12 7.72 -18.42
N SER A 555 3.40 8.13 -17.37
CA SER A 555 2.97 9.51 -17.14
C SER A 555 2.13 10.11 -18.28
N ARG A 556 1.45 9.27 -19.07
CA ARG A 556 0.62 9.71 -20.22
C ARG A 556 -0.48 10.68 -19.81
N ALA A 557 -1.05 10.52 -18.61
CA ALA A 557 -2.08 11.42 -18.09
C ALA A 557 -1.58 12.88 -18.06
N PHE A 558 -0.37 13.12 -17.55
CA PHE A 558 0.17 14.46 -17.36
C PHE A 558 0.36 15.22 -18.68
N LYS A 559 0.74 14.49 -19.75
CA LYS A 559 0.94 15.07 -21.10
C LYS A 559 -0.37 15.29 -21.87
N THR A 560 -1.49 14.73 -21.41
CA THR A 560 -2.76 14.69 -22.17
C THR A 560 -3.96 15.26 -21.43
N GLY A 561 -3.90 15.36 -20.11
CA GLY A 561 -5.03 15.63 -19.21
C GLY A 561 -5.90 14.40 -18.94
N GLN A 562 -5.57 13.21 -19.49
CA GLN A 562 -6.40 12.00 -19.42
C GLN A 562 -6.08 11.15 -18.19
N TYR A 563 -6.70 11.47 -17.06
CA TYR A 563 -6.58 10.70 -15.82
C TYR A 563 -7.61 9.56 -15.71
N ASP A 564 -8.24 9.13 -16.81
CA ASP A 564 -9.35 8.15 -16.75
C ASP A 564 -8.92 6.76 -16.25
N VAL A 565 -7.67 6.35 -16.45
CA VAL A 565 -7.12 5.11 -15.86
C VAL A 565 -6.93 5.26 -14.34
N GLN A 566 -6.35 6.39 -13.91
CA GLN A 566 -6.19 6.74 -12.50
C GLN A 566 -7.56 6.83 -11.79
N ARG A 567 -8.55 7.40 -12.48
CA ARG A 567 -9.94 7.51 -12.04
C ARG A 567 -10.61 6.16 -11.86
N ASP A 568 -10.48 5.24 -12.82
CA ASP A 568 -11.03 3.87 -12.70
C ASP A 568 -10.36 3.10 -11.54
N LEU A 569 -9.03 3.21 -11.39
CA LEU A 569 -8.29 2.60 -10.28
C LEU A 569 -8.75 3.16 -8.92
N MET A 570 -8.69 4.47 -8.72
CA MET A 570 -9.09 5.13 -7.47
C MET A 570 -10.57 4.87 -7.13
N ASN A 571 -11.45 4.96 -8.12
CA ASN A 571 -12.87 4.69 -7.93
C ASN A 571 -13.12 3.23 -7.51
N ALA A 572 -12.42 2.27 -8.11
CA ALA A 572 -12.55 0.86 -7.74
C ALA A 572 -12.00 0.56 -6.34
N LEU A 573 -10.92 1.24 -5.90
CA LEU A 573 -10.38 1.09 -4.55
C LEU A 573 -11.38 1.63 -3.51
N ILE A 574 -11.80 2.90 -3.65
CA ILE A 574 -12.77 3.53 -2.73
C ILE A 574 -14.08 2.74 -2.72
N ALA A 575 -14.66 2.44 -3.89
CA ALA A 575 -15.90 1.68 -3.97
C ALA A 575 -15.74 0.24 -3.41
N GLY A 576 -14.54 -0.35 -3.46
CA GLY A 576 -14.20 -1.63 -2.83
C GLY A 576 -14.15 -1.59 -1.30
N MET A 577 -13.83 -0.44 -0.71
CA MET A 577 -13.89 -0.20 0.75
C MET A 577 -15.32 0.10 1.20
N GLU A 578 -16.04 0.94 0.44
CA GLU A 578 -17.47 1.22 0.63
C GLU A 578 -18.33 -0.05 0.55
N ASP A 579 -18.01 -0.92 -0.41
CA ASP A 579 -18.64 -2.23 -0.61
C ASP A 579 -18.53 -3.16 0.62
N ASN A 580 -17.51 -2.96 1.46
CA ASN A 580 -17.22 -3.77 2.65
C ASN A 580 -17.41 -3.00 3.98
N HIS A 581 -17.82 -1.73 3.95
CA HIS A 581 -17.96 -0.83 5.11
C HIS A 581 -16.66 -0.62 5.92
N ILE A 582 -15.52 -0.56 5.24
CA ILE A 582 -14.20 -0.33 5.86
C ILE A 582 -13.86 1.17 5.77
N GLY A 583 -13.42 1.77 6.88
CA GLY A 583 -12.87 3.13 6.88
C GLY A 583 -11.44 3.17 6.31
N PHE A 584 -10.94 4.34 5.91
CA PHE A 584 -9.64 4.42 5.24
C PHE A 584 -8.95 5.78 5.29
N THR A 585 -7.64 5.76 5.14
CA THR A 585 -6.78 6.93 4.84
C THR A 585 -6.05 6.72 3.51
N LEU A 586 -6.37 7.54 2.50
CA LEU A 586 -5.77 7.41 1.16
C LEU A 586 -4.29 7.85 1.17
N TRP A 587 -3.45 7.20 0.36
CA TRP A 587 -2.06 7.64 0.11
C TRP A 587 -2.01 8.45 -1.19
N ASN A 588 -1.65 9.75 -1.18
CA ASN A 588 -1.47 10.63 -0.01
C ASN A 588 -1.98 12.07 -0.29
N TYR A 589 -1.88 12.97 0.68
CA TYR A 589 -2.00 14.42 0.48
C TYR A 589 -0.68 15.12 0.80
N ASN A 590 -0.07 15.73 -0.21
CA ASN A 590 1.17 16.48 -0.11
C ASN A 590 1.07 17.74 -0.99
N PRO A 591 0.94 18.95 -0.42
CA PRO A 591 0.92 20.18 -1.22
C PRO A 591 2.26 20.49 -1.89
N HIS A 592 3.35 19.86 -1.46
CA HIS A 592 4.67 19.96 -2.08
C HIS A 592 4.87 19.00 -3.26
N ASN A 593 3.85 18.23 -3.68
CA ASN A 593 3.97 17.35 -4.84
C ASN A 593 4.21 18.13 -6.14
N ARG A 594 5.13 17.65 -6.98
CA ARG A 594 5.45 18.19 -8.31
C ARG A 594 5.41 17.05 -9.34
N VAL A 595 5.08 17.35 -10.59
CA VAL A 595 4.93 16.32 -11.65
C VAL A 595 6.28 15.70 -12.04
N GLU A 596 7.35 16.45 -11.83
CA GLU A 596 8.73 16.14 -12.16
C GLU A 596 9.35 15.15 -11.16
N TYR A 597 8.97 15.24 -9.88
CA TYR A 597 9.64 14.57 -8.75
C TYR A 597 8.69 13.79 -7.82
N GLY A 598 7.39 13.78 -8.12
CA GLY A 598 6.37 13.21 -7.24
C GLY A 598 6.26 13.99 -5.93
N ASP A 599 6.17 13.27 -4.82
CA ASP A 599 6.09 13.83 -3.47
C ASP A 599 7.45 14.31 -2.91
N GLY A 600 8.53 14.12 -3.68
CA GLY A 600 9.91 14.48 -3.34
C GLY A 600 10.76 13.31 -2.85
N TRP A 601 10.14 12.17 -2.51
CA TRP A 601 10.78 10.99 -1.98
C TRP A 601 10.79 9.86 -3.02
N ASN A 602 11.99 9.40 -3.40
CA ASN A 602 12.22 8.27 -4.33
C ASN A 602 11.42 8.32 -5.65
N MET A 603 11.07 9.53 -6.13
CA MET A 603 10.23 9.77 -7.32
C MET A 603 8.82 9.13 -7.21
N GLU A 604 8.26 9.06 -6.01
CA GLU A 604 6.92 8.53 -5.75
C GLU A 604 5.83 9.57 -6.03
N ASP A 605 5.00 9.35 -7.05
CA ASP A 605 3.86 10.23 -7.35
C ASP A 605 2.53 9.54 -7.03
N PHE A 606 2.11 9.64 -5.77
CA PHE A 606 0.84 9.09 -5.26
C PHE A 606 -0.15 10.15 -4.79
N SER A 607 0.23 11.43 -4.78
CA SER A 607 -0.58 12.43 -4.10
C SER A 607 -1.87 12.77 -4.84
N VAL A 608 -2.96 13.04 -4.12
CA VAL A 608 -4.26 13.41 -4.70
C VAL A 608 -4.31 14.86 -5.21
N ILE A 609 -3.19 15.57 -5.07
CA ILE A 609 -3.00 16.98 -5.42
C ILE A 609 -1.60 17.18 -6.04
N ASN A 610 -1.44 18.23 -6.84
CA ASN A 610 -0.16 18.87 -7.16
C ASN A 610 -0.16 20.28 -6.55
N GLY A 611 1.00 20.76 -6.12
CA GLY A 611 1.09 22.08 -5.47
C GLY A 611 0.61 23.24 -6.34
N ASP A 612 0.21 24.33 -5.66
CA ASP A 612 -0.36 25.53 -6.28
C ASP A 612 0.65 26.44 -7.03
N GLU A 613 1.90 25.99 -7.17
CA GLU A 613 2.92 26.66 -7.99
C GLU A 613 2.54 26.64 -9.50
N PRO A 614 2.84 27.70 -10.26
CA PRO A 614 2.65 27.71 -11.70
C PRO A 614 3.44 26.58 -12.38
N LEU A 615 2.78 25.78 -13.21
CA LEU A 615 3.43 24.80 -14.07
C LEU A 615 4.32 25.53 -15.09
N GLU A 616 5.63 25.53 -14.90
CA GLU A 616 6.59 26.28 -15.75
C GLU A 616 6.69 25.75 -17.20
N HIS A 617 5.93 24.73 -17.59
CA HIS A 617 6.01 24.07 -18.89
C HIS A 617 4.63 23.84 -19.54
N ASP A 618 4.48 24.28 -20.80
CA ASP A 618 3.35 24.01 -21.72
C ASP A 618 3.05 22.50 -21.96
N LEU A 619 3.86 21.62 -21.38
CA LEU A 619 3.83 20.16 -21.58
C LEU A 619 2.95 19.42 -20.55
N ILE A 620 2.54 20.09 -19.47
CA ILE A 620 1.74 19.48 -18.39
C ILE A 620 0.29 19.99 -18.48
N ARG A 621 -0.64 19.05 -18.37
CA ARG A 621 -2.08 19.28 -18.41
C ARG A 621 -2.74 18.74 -17.13
N GLN A 622 -3.51 19.62 -16.48
CA GLN A 622 -4.42 19.28 -15.38
C GLN A 622 -5.44 18.20 -15.79
N ASP A 623 -6.05 17.55 -14.81
CA ASP A 623 -7.13 16.59 -15.02
C ASP A 623 -8.34 17.29 -15.66
N TYR A 624 -8.78 16.82 -16.83
CA TYR A 624 -9.89 17.43 -17.56
C TYR A 624 -11.23 17.44 -16.79
N ARG A 625 -11.37 16.59 -15.76
CA ARG A 625 -12.53 16.61 -14.84
C ARG A 625 -12.39 17.62 -13.71
N ASN A 626 -11.17 17.91 -13.25
CA ASN A 626 -10.92 18.92 -12.22
C ASN A 626 -10.84 20.34 -12.80
N LYS A 627 -10.44 20.46 -14.08
CA LYS A 627 -10.31 21.74 -14.80
C LYS A 627 -11.45 22.77 -14.57
N PRO A 628 -12.75 22.39 -14.51
CA PRO A 628 -13.84 23.34 -14.22
C PRO A 628 -13.87 23.90 -12.77
N HIS A 629 -12.91 23.52 -11.93
CA HIS A 629 -12.79 23.88 -10.52
C HIS A 629 -11.42 24.50 -10.16
N GLU A 630 -10.47 24.64 -11.10
CA GLU A 630 -9.10 25.13 -10.83
C GLU A 630 -9.05 26.61 -10.39
N ASP A 631 -10.08 27.40 -10.74
CA ASP A 631 -10.24 28.77 -10.26
C ASP A 631 -10.52 28.83 -8.73
N ASP A 632 -11.09 27.76 -8.17
CA ASP A 632 -11.40 27.61 -6.73
C ASP A 632 -10.19 27.01 -5.98
N GLU A 633 -9.68 27.75 -5.00
CA GLU A 633 -8.55 27.31 -4.16
C GLU A 633 -8.83 26.00 -3.41
N LEU A 634 -10.10 25.63 -3.18
CA LEU A 634 -10.46 24.38 -2.50
C LEU A 634 -10.26 23.15 -3.40
N TYR A 635 -10.12 23.30 -4.71
CA TYR A 635 -10.01 22.17 -5.66
C TYR A 635 -8.83 22.29 -6.64
N ARG A 636 -8.17 23.46 -6.73
CA ARG A 636 -6.96 23.68 -7.54
C ARG A 636 -5.88 22.61 -7.32
N GLY A 637 -5.24 22.20 -8.41
CA GLY A 637 -4.19 21.17 -8.42
C GLY A 637 -4.71 19.74 -8.17
N GLY A 638 -6.01 19.58 -7.94
CA GLY A 638 -6.66 18.30 -7.62
C GLY A 638 -6.57 17.25 -8.72
N ARG A 639 -6.30 16.00 -8.35
CA ARG A 639 -6.17 14.86 -9.27
C ARG A 639 -7.24 13.81 -8.96
N VAL A 640 -8.06 13.49 -9.96
CA VAL A 640 -9.23 12.58 -9.87
C VAL A 640 -10.20 12.89 -8.71
N LEU A 641 -10.32 14.17 -8.33
CA LEU A 641 -11.24 14.62 -7.28
C LEU A 641 -12.70 14.26 -7.58
N ASP A 642 -13.08 14.13 -8.86
CA ASP A 642 -14.42 13.67 -9.31
C ASP A 642 -14.75 12.21 -9.00
N VAL A 643 -13.83 11.45 -8.39
CA VAL A 643 -14.11 10.16 -7.76
C VAL A 643 -13.63 10.08 -6.31
N ILE A 644 -12.72 10.93 -5.85
CA ILE A 644 -12.29 10.97 -4.43
C ILE A 644 -13.38 11.64 -3.58
N ILE A 645 -13.90 12.79 -4.02
CA ILE A 645 -14.92 13.57 -3.32
C ILE A 645 -16.29 12.96 -3.62
N ARG A 646 -16.82 12.14 -2.71
CA ARG A 646 -18.08 11.38 -2.94
C ARG A 646 -19.02 11.40 -1.73
N PRO A 647 -20.34 11.31 -1.91
CA PRO A 647 -21.29 11.32 -0.79
C PRO A 647 -21.18 10.06 0.07
N TYR A 648 -21.37 10.22 1.38
CA TYR A 648 -21.39 9.10 2.32
C TYR A 648 -22.13 9.42 3.63
N ALA A 649 -22.72 8.41 4.26
CA ALA A 649 -23.24 8.52 5.62
C ALA A 649 -22.09 8.60 6.62
N ALA A 650 -21.77 9.80 7.09
CA ALA A 650 -20.63 10.07 7.97
C ALA A 650 -20.93 9.65 9.42
N LYS A 651 -22.12 10.00 9.94
CA LYS A 651 -22.67 9.46 11.20
C LYS A 651 -23.96 8.71 10.89
N THR A 652 -24.06 7.44 11.29
CA THR A 652 -25.23 6.59 11.02
C THR A 652 -25.96 6.25 12.32
N ALA A 653 -27.25 6.56 12.40
CA ALA A 653 -28.14 6.14 13.48
C ALA A 653 -28.48 4.64 13.37
N GLY A 654 -27.49 3.81 13.71
CA GLY A 654 -27.51 2.36 13.52
C GLY A 654 -26.26 1.82 12.81
N ARG A 655 -26.40 0.65 12.17
CA ARG A 655 -25.35 -0.09 11.47
C ARG A 655 -25.52 0.01 9.94
N PRO A 656 -24.53 0.48 9.18
CA PRO A 656 -24.53 0.40 7.72
C PRO A 656 -24.74 -1.04 7.19
N LEU A 657 -25.54 -1.18 6.14
CA LEU A 657 -25.79 -2.44 5.43
C LEU A 657 -25.30 -2.39 3.97
N ARG A 658 -25.54 -1.26 3.28
CA ARG A 658 -25.15 -1.03 1.88
C ARG A 658 -24.80 0.45 1.70
N SER A 659 -23.69 0.73 1.02
CA SER A 659 -23.39 2.05 0.46
C SER A 659 -22.99 1.85 -1.00
N ASN A 660 -23.58 2.59 -1.93
CA ASN A 660 -23.20 2.56 -3.33
C ASN A 660 -23.44 3.91 -3.99
N TRP A 661 -22.37 4.51 -4.48
CA TRP A 661 -22.42 5.69 -5.34
C TRP A 661 -22.04 5.33 -6.78
N ASP A 662 -22.62 6.04 -7.74
CA ASP A 662 -22.23 6.02 -9.15
C ASP A 662 -21.73 7.40 -9.58
N ALA A 663 -20.42 7.51 -9.77
CA ALA A 663 -19.72 8.74 -10.18
C ALA A 663 -20.16 9.29 -11.55
N ARG A 664 -20.87 8.51 -12.38
CA ARG A 664 -21.33 8.91 -13.71
C ARG A 664 -22.76 9.46 -13.72
N THR A 665 -23.64 8.93 -12.87
CA THR A 665 -25.04 9.39 -12.75
C THR A 665 -25.29 10.27 -11.53
N LEU A 666 -24.30 10.40 -10.64
CA LEU A 666 -24.39 11.01 -9.32
C LEU A 666 -25.49 10.41 -8.42
N ARG A 667 -25.97 9.19 -8.73
CA ARG A 667 -26.91 8.46 -7.89
C ARG A 667 -26.19 7.88 -6.66
N TYR A 668 -26.66 8.23 -5.47
CA TYR A 668 -26.22 7.64 -4.20
C TYR A 668 -27.32 6.76 -3.60
N GLU A 669 -26.98 5.55 -3.18
CA GLU A 669 -27.87 4.67 -2.40
C GLU A 669 -27.19 4.26 -1.09
N PHE A 670 -27.94 4.38 0.00
CA PHE A 670 -27.49 3.95 1.33
C PHE A 670 -28.60 3.17 2.04
N GLU A 671 -28.24 2.06 2.68
CA GLU A 671 -29.14 1.27 3.54
C GLU A 671 -28.46 1.02 4.87
N TRP A 672 -29.20 1.18 5.97
CA TRP A 672 -28.73 0.91 7.32
C TRP A 672 -29.82 0.27 8.18
N GLN A 673 -29.40 -0.38 9.25
CA GLN A 673 -30.28 -0.99 10.26
C GLN A 673 -30.24 -0.17 11.54
N SER A 674 -31.38 0.22 12.09
CA SER A 674 -31.47 0.87 13.41
C SER A 674 -30.78 0.03 14.49
N SER A 675 -30.16 0.73 15.45
CA SER A 675 -29.77 0.14 16.74
C SER A 675 -31.01 -0.40 17.48
N SER A 676 -30.80 -1.31 18.44
CA SER A 676 -31.80 -1.54 19.49
C SER A 676 -32.19 -0.22 20.15
N GLN A 677 -33.48 -0.01 20.41
CA GLN A 677 -34.04 1.24 20.95
C GLN A 677 -33.15 1.85 22.06
N PRO A 678 -32.69 3.11 21.90
CA PRO A 678 -32.02 3.83 22.97
C PRO A 678 -32.85 3.89 24.26
N ALA A 679 -32.19 3.98 25.40
CA ALA A 679 -32.86 4.14 26.69
C ALA A 679 -33.64 5.47 26.73
N ALA A 680 -34.70 5.52 27.54
CA ALA A 680 -35.49 6.74 27.72
C ALA A 680 -34.61 7.86 28.29
N GLY A 681 -34.53 9.00 27.58
CA GLY A 681 -33.72 10.17 27.97
C GLY A 681 -32.42 10.37 27.16
N VAL A 682 -32.15 9.56 26.13
CA VAL A 682 -31.01 9.76 25.22
C VAL A 682 -31.21 10.98 24.31
N ASP A 683 -30.10 11.63 23.92
CA ASP A 683 -30.05 12.78 23.01
C ASP A 683 -30.71 12.47 21.66
N ASP A 684 -31.47 13.43 21.13
CA ASP A 684 -32.22 13.35 19.88
C ASP A 684 -31.34 12.98 18.66
N ARG A 685 -30.04 13.34 18.70
CA ARG A 685 -29.06 12.99 17.67
C ARG A 685 -28.84 11.48 17.54
N ALA A 686 -29.16 10.66 18.54
CA ALA A 686 -29.07 9.20 18.42
C ALA A 686 -29.96 8.61 17.32
N TYR A 687 -31.01 9.32 16.90
CA TYR A 687 -31.92 8.96 15.80
C TYR A 687 -31.60 9.69 14.47
N LEU A 688 -30.46 10.41 14.41
CA LEU A 688 -30.10 11.30 13.30
C LEU A 688 -28.91 10.76 12.49
N THR A 689 -29.19 10.23 11.30
CA THR A 689 -28.16 9.91 10.30
C THR A 689 -27.76 11.21 9.56
N GLU A 690 -26.46 11.48 9.49
CA GLU A 690 -25.88 12.63 8.78
C GLU A 690 -25.06 12.13 7.59
N VAL A 691 -25.43 12.61 6.39
CA VAL A 691 -24.85 12.23 5.10
C VAL A 691 -24.16 13.43 4.48
N PHE A 692 -22.88 13.28 4.15
CA PHE A 692 -22.12 14.26 3.38
C PHE A 692 -22.60 14.25 1.92
N ILE A 693 -22.92 15.42 1.38
CA ILE A 693 -23.36 15.66 0.00
C ILE A 693 -22.39 16.70 -0.61
N PRO A 694 -21.37 16.29 -1.39
CA PRO A 694 -20.29 17.18 -1.80
C PRO A 694 -20.73 18.30 -2.75
N ALA A 695 -20.41 19.54 -2.41
CA ALA A 695 -20.68 20.71 -3.24
C ALA A 695 -20.04 20.59 -4.65
N TYR A 696 -18.82 20.04 -4.71
CA TYR A 696 -18.08 19.72 -5.93
C TYR A 696 -18.95 19.03 -7.01
N HIS A 697 -19.81 18.10 -6.60
CA HIS A 697 -20.74 17.42 -7.50
C HIS A 697 -22.14 18.04 -7.51
N TYR A 698 -22.69 18.36 -6.34
CA TYR A 698 -24.14 18.53 -6.19
C TYR A 698 -24.61 19.99 -6.20
N ALA A 699 -23.74 20.98 -5.97
CA ALA A 699 -24.15 22.39 -5.82
C ALA A 699 -24.74 23.04 -7.09
N LYS A 700 -24.61 22.38 -8.25
CA LYS A 700 -25.18 22.84 -9.54
C LYS A 700 -26.46 22.10 -9.94
N HIS A 701 -26.87 21.08 -9.19
CA HIS A 701 -27.94 20.16 -9.55
C HIS A 701 -29.12 20.22 -8.58
N LYS A 702 -30.35 20.12 -9.09
CA LYS A 702 -31.54 20.00 -8.22
C LYS A 702 -31.66 18.57 -7.71
N LEU A 703 -31.53 18.38 -6.40
CA LEU A 703 -31.59 17.06 -5.79
C LEU A 703 -33.00 16.49 -5.71
N ILE A 704 -33.10 15.18 -5.94
CA ILE A 704 -34.26 14.34 -5.66
C ILE A 704 -33.84 13.38 -4.55
N ILE A 705 -34.43 13.55 -3.36
CA ILE A 705 -34.09 12.78 -2.16
C ILE A 705 -35.30 11.91 -1.79
N THR A 706 -35.09 10.60 -1.75
CA THR A 706 -36.10 9.60 -1.38
C THR A 706 -35.63 8.81 -0.18
N VAL A 707 -36.43 8.78 0.90
CA VAL A 707 -36.20 7.95 2.09
C VAL A 707 -37.33 6.92 2.24
N SER A 708 -37.03 5.78 2.86
CA SER A 708 -38.03 4.75 3.19
C SER A 708 -39.02 5.21 4.27
N ASP A 709 -38.49 5.94 5.26
CA ASP A 709 -39.17 6.39 6.47
C ASP A 709 -38.32 7.50 7.14
N GLY A 710 -38.94 8.23 8.07
CA GLY A 710 -38.33 9.39 8.71
C GLY A 710 -38.48 10.70 7.93
N GLU A 711 -38.03 11.79 8.56
CA GLU A 711 -38.00 13.14 7.97
C GLU A 711 -36.56 13.49 7.54
N TRP A 712 -36.40 14.31 6.51
CA TRP A 712 -35.07 14.74 6.05
C TRP A 712 -34.97 16.25 5.81
N THR A 713 -33.77 16.79 5.97
CA THR A 713 -33.42 18.19 5.67
C THR A 713 -32.07 18.25 4.97
N HIS A 714 -31.93 19.11 3.96
CA HIS A 714 -30.68 19.34 3.24
C HIS A 714 -30.15 20.75 3.54
N ASP A 715 -28.84 20.84 3.75
CA ASP A 715 -28.10 22.03 4.14
C ASP A 715 -26.89 22.15 3.22
N GLU A 716 -27.08 22.88 2.13
CA GLU A 716 -26.11 23.02 1.03
C GLU A 716 -24.81 23.68 1.52
N GLY A 717 -24.92 24.68 2.40
CA GLY A 717 -23.77 25.39 2.97
C GLY A 717 -22.93 24.54 3.92
N GLN A 718 -23.54 23.55 4.59
CA GLN A 718 -22.82 22.54 5.38
C GLN A 718 -22.53 21.25 4.59
N GLN A 719 -22.84 21.19 3.28
CA GLN A 719 -22.69 19.97 2.46
C GLN A 719 -23.37 18.73 3.10
N THR A 720 -24.54 18.91 3.71
CA THR A 720 -25.10 17.97 4.69
C THR A 720 -26.58 17.64 4.48
N LEU A 721 -26.90 16.36 4.30
CA LEU A 721 -28.25 15.81 4.36
C LEU A 721 -28.46 15.11 5.72
N ARG A 722 -29.43 15.56 6.51
CA ARG A 722 -29.76 15.00 7.82
C ARG A 722 -31.07 14.22 7.73
N ILE A 723 -31.11 12.99 8.22
CA ILE A 723 -32.27 12.09 8.18
C ILE A 723 -32.60 11.65 9.61
N ARG A 724 -33.79 12.04 10.08
CA ARG A 724 -34.31 11.76 11.42
C ARG A 724 -35.26 10.57 11.35
N GLN A 725 -34.90 9.47 12.00
CA GLN A 725 -35.76 8.28 12.10
C GLN A 725 -36.98 8.55 12.98
N SER A 726 -38.13 7.98 12.63
CA SER A 726 -39.33 8.03 13.47
C SER A 726 -39.16 7.12 14.71
N PRO A 727 -39.24 7.65 15.95
CA PRO A 727 -39.15 6.82 17.15
C PRO A 727 -40.25 5.75 17.17
N GLY A 728 -39.86 4.49 17.25
CA GLY A 728 -40.81 3.37 17.18
C GLY A 728 -41.17 2.92 15.75
N SER A 729 -40.43 3.31 14.71
CA SER A 729 -40.58 2.72 13.37
C SER A 729 -40.54 1.19 13.45
N ALA A 730 -41.56 0.54 12.87
CA ALA A 730 -41.64 -0.92 12.80
C ALA A 730 -40.62 -1.52 11.80
N SER A 731 -40.06 -0.69 10.90
CA SER A 731 -38.93 -1.10 10.08
C SER A 731 -37.63 -0.93 10.86
N SER A 732 -36.93 -2.04 11.10
CA SER A 732 -35.55 -1.97 11.58
C SER A 732 -34.56 -1.53 10.49
N ARG A 733 -34.97 -1.47 9.21
CA ARG A 733 -34.12 -1.12 8.06
C ARG A 733 -34.62 0.13 7.36
N HIS A 734 -33.67 0.98 6.98
CA HIS A 734 -33.93 2.24 6.30
C HIS A 734 -33.15 2.30 4.99
N ARG A 735 -33.65 3.06 4.02
CA ARG A 735 -33.01 3.29 2.73
C ARG A 735 -33.10 4.76 2.35
N LEU A 736 -31.98 5.29 1.88
CA LEU A 736 -31.84 6.58 1.22
C LEU A 736 -31.49 6.35 -0.26
N VAL A 737 -32.08 7.16 -1.13
CA VAL A 737 -31.63 7.39 -2.51
C VAL A 737 -31.51 8.90 -2.72
N VAL A 738 -30.39 9.36 -3.27
CA VAL A 738 -30.17 10.74 -3.74
C VAL A 738 -29.87 10.70 -5.23
N GLU A 739 -30.57 11.52 -6.01
CA GLU A 739 -30.43 11.65 -7.47
C GLU A 739 -30.43 13.12 -7.90
N ILE A 740 -30.01 13.38 -9.14
CA ILE A 740 -30.09 14.71 -9.77
C ILE A 740 -31.27 14.78 -10.75
N GLY A 741 -32.02 15.87 -10.74
CA GLY A 741 -33.20 16.05 -11.61
C GLY A 741 -32.88 16.25 -13.09
N ASP A 742 -31.62 16.57 -13.41
CA ASP A 742 -31.12 16.99 -14.71
C ASP A 742 -30.10 16.00 -15.31
N LEU A 743 -30.23 14.71 -14.96
CA LEU A 743 -29.30 13.62 -15.32
C LEU A 743 -28.87 13.59 -16.80
N GLN A 744 -29.77 13.82 -17.75
CA GLN A 744 -29.43 13.81 -19.18
C GLN A 744 -28.53 15.00 -19.57
N GLU A 745 -28.71 16.15 -18.94
CA GLU A 745 -27.83 17.30 -19.16
C GLU A 745 -26.46 17.05 -18.52
N HIS A 746 -26.41 16.53 -17.28
CA HIS A 746 -25.17 16.12 -16.63
C HIS A 746 -24.36 15.16 -17.53
N LEU A 747 -25.00 14.10 -18.06
CA LEU A 747 -24.34 13.13 -18.94
C LEU A 747 -23.85 13.77 -20.25
N ALA A 748 -24.62 14.68 -20.86
CA ALA A 748 -24.17 15.42 -22.04
C ALA A 748 -22.98 16.37 -21.73
N GLN A 749 -22.99 17.04 -20.57
CA GLN A 749 -21.88 17.87 -20.10
C GLN A 749 -20.62 17.01 -19.83
N ARG A 750 -20.77 15.78 -19.28
CA ARG A 750 -19.65 14.84 -19.08
C ARG A 750 -18.96 14.48 -20.39
N VAL A 751 -19.72 14.28 -21.47
CA VAL A 751 -19.21 14.00 -22.83
C VAL A 751 -18.59 15.24 -23.45
N ALA A 752 -19.24 16.41 -23.32
CA ALA A 752 -18.72 17.68 -23.81
C ALA A 752 -17.35 18.02 -23.23
N LEU A 753 -17.16 17.88 -21.91
CA LEU A 753 -15.87 18.08 -21.24
C LEU A 753 -14.78 17.13 -21.76
N ARG A 754 -15.11 15.86 -22.01
CA ARG A 754 -14.16 14.88 -22.58
C ARG A 754 -13.74 15.27 -24.00
N ARG A 755 -14.70 15.67 -24.84
CA ARG A 755 -14.46 16.14 -26.22
C ARG A 755 -13.64 17.45 -26.26
N GLN A 756 -13.91 18.40 -25.36
CA GLN A 756 -13.22 19.70 -25.28
C GLN A 756 -11.75 19.61 -24.86
N ALA A 757 -11.32 18.52 -24.22
CA ALA A 757 -9.94 18.36 -23.76
C ALA A 757 -8.91 18.10 -24.90
N ASN A 758 -9.35 18.07 -26.17
CA ASN A 758 -8.52 17.75 -27.34
C ASN A 758 -7.79 16.42 -27.18
N LEU A 759 -8.54 15.39 -26.80
CA LEU A 759 -8.06 14.01 -26.69
C LEU A 759 -8.01 13.36 -28.08
N PRO A 760 -7.20 12.30 -28.30
CA PRO A 760 -7.25 11.53 -29.55
C PRO A 760 -8.66 10.97 -29.75
N ALA A 761 -9.28 11.31 -30.88
CA ALA A 761 -10.68 10.97 -31.13
C ALA A 761 -10.87 9.44 -31.09
N SER A 762 -11.73 9.00 -30.17
CA SER A 762 -12.23 7.63 -30.14
C SER A 762 -13.25 7.43 -31.27
N ILE A 763 -13.59 6.16 -31.55
CA ILE A 763 -14.68 5.84 -32.48
C ILE A 763 -16.01 6.45 -31.99
N LEU A 764 -16.19 6.60 -30.67
CA LEU A 764 -17.39 7.20 -30.08
C LEU A 764 -17.52 8.70 -30.33
N ASP A 765 -16.40 9.43 -30.45
CA ASP A 765 -16.43 10.89 -30.72
C ASP A 765 -16.97 11.22 -32.13
N SER A 766 -17.05 10.21 -33.02
CA SER A 766 -17.72 10.32 -34.33
C SER A 766 -19.25 10.18 -34.26
N LEU A 767 -19.80 9.76 -33.12
CA LEU A 767 -21.22 9.57 -32.90
C LEU A 767 -21.90 10.87 -32.42
N PRO A 768 -23.23 11.02 -32.62
CA PRO A 768 -24.05 11.98 -31.89
C PRO A 768 -23.88 11.82 -30.37
N ALA A 769 -23.89 12.93 -29.62
CA ALA A 769 -23.55 12.91 -28.19
C ALA A 769 -24.57 12.14 -27.33
N ASP A 770 -25.84 12.10 -27.75
CA ASP A 770 -26.91 11.27 -27.18
C ASP A 770 -26.66 9.77 -27.42
N VAL A 771 -26.24 9.40 -28.63
CA VAL A 771 -25.84 8.02 -28.98
C VAL A 771 -24.59 7.62 -28.20
N GLU A 772 -23.66 8.55 -27.95
CA GLU A 772 -22.49 8.32 -27.11
C GLU A 772 -22.87 8.12 -25.63
N VAL A 773 -23.69 8.99 -25.04
CA VAL A 773 -24.19 8.83 -23.66
C VAL A 773 -24.89 7.47 -23.48
N TRP A 774 -25.65 7.03 -24.50
CA TRP A 774 -26.26 5.71 -24.54
C TRP A 774 -25.22 4.58 -24.65
N ALA A 775 -24.21 4.71 -25.52
CA ALA A 775 -23.16 3.70 -25.73
C ALA A 775 -22.22 3.55 -24.51
N GLU A 776 -21.87 4.63 -23.82
CA GLU A 776 -21.24 4.59 -22.50
C GLU A 776 -22.18 3.97 -21.43
N GLY A 777 -23.50 4.04 -21.63
CA GLY A 777 -24.53 3.41 -20.79
C GLY A 777 -24.51 1.88 -20.79
N ILE A 778 -23.83 1.27 -21.75
CA ILE A 778 -23.79 -0.19 -21.92
C ILE A 778 -22.66 -0.77 -21.05
N ASP A 779 -23.01 -1.72 -20.18
CA ASP A 779 -22.01 -2.56 -19.52
C ASP A 779 -21.42 -3.53 -20.55
N TRP A 780 -20.41 -3.05 -21.29
CA TRP A 780 -19.73 -3.82 -22.32
C TRP A 780 -19.09 -5.11 -21.78
N SER A 781 -18.81 -5.22 -20.49
CA SER A 781 -18.34 -6.49 -19.90
C SER A 781 -19.42 -7.58 -19.94
N LYS A 782 -20.70 -7.21 -19.79
CA LYS A 782 -21.83 -8.12 -20.01
C LYS A 782 -22.02 -8.42 -21.50
N VAL A 783 -21.94 -7.40 -22.37
CA VAL A 783 -22.12 -7.59 -23.83
C VAL A 783 -21.04 -8.50 -24.40
N PHE A 784 -19.76 -8.22 -24.13
CA PHE A 784 -18.66 -9.09 -24.55
C PHE A 784 -18.73 -10.47 -23.89
N GLY A 785 -19.17 -10.58 -22.62
CA GLY A 785 -19.42 -11.87 -21.97
C GLY A 785 -20.48 -12.70 -22.70
N THR A 786 -21.63 -12.10 -23.03
CA THR A 786 -22.70 -12.76 -23.79
C THR A 786 -22.28 -13.08 -25.23
N VAL A 787 -21.58 -12.18 -25.92
CA VAL A 787 -21.05 -12.42 -27.28
C VAL A 787 -19.97 -13.51 -27.27
N PHE A 788 -19.10 -13.55 -26.27
CA PHE A 788 -18.08 -14.60 -26.13
C PHE A 788 -18.70 -15.96 -25.80
N LEU A 789 -19.70 -16.01 -24.91
CA LEU A 789 -20.47 -17.24 -24.66
C LEU A 789 -21.26 -17.69 -25.91
N PHE A 790 -21.80 -16.76 -26.70
CA PHE A 790 -22.45 -17.06 -27.97
C PHE A 790 -21.45 -17.59 -29.00
N LEU A 791 -20.26 -16.98 -29.13
CA LEU A 791 -19.19 -17.46 -30.01
C LEU A 791 -18.65 -18.82 -29.57
N LEU A 792 -18.53 -19.08 -28.26
CA LEU A 792 -18.22 -20.42 -27.72
C LEU A 792 -19.32 -21.43 -28.03
N ALA A 793 -20.59 -21.07 -27.89
CA ALA A 793 -21.71 -21.95 -28.24
C ALA A 793 -21.75 -22.25 -29.75
N VAL A 794 -21.49 -21.24 -30.60
CA VAL A 794 -21.36 -21.40 -32.05
C VAL A 794 -20.14 -22.24 -32.41
N ALA A 795 -19.00 -22.05 -31.76
CA ALA A 795 -17.80 -22.86 -31.96
C ALA A 795 -18.00 -24.32 -31.51
N ALA A 796 -18.67 -24.55 -30.38
CA ALA A 796 -19.02 -25.88 -29.90
C ALA A 796 -20.05 -26.57 -30.81
N ALA A 797 -21.04 -25.82 -31.33
CA ALA A 797 -22.01 -26.32 -32.31
C ALA A 797 -21.33 -26.65 -33.65
N LEU A 798 -20.42 -25.80 -34.14
CA LEU A 798 -19.60 -26.07 -35.31
C LEU A 798 -18.72 -27.30 -35.10
N LEU A 799 -18.09 -27.45 -33.94
CA LEU A 799 -17.28 -28.62 -33.58
C LEU A 799 -18.14 -29.89 -33.55
N ALA A 800 -19.34 -29.84 -32.96
CA ALA A 800 -20.29 -30.95 -32.95
C ALA A 800 -20.76 -31.32 -34.38
N VAL A 801 -21.04 -30.33 -35.23
CA VAL A 801 -21.40 -30.53 -36.64
C VAL A 801 -20.21 -31.09 -37.45
N ILE A 802 -18.98 -30.68 -37.15
CA ILE A 802 -17.76 -31.24 -37.76
C ILE A 802 -17.55 -32.69 -37.31
N LEU A 803 -17.77 -33.01 -36.04
CA LEU A 803 -17.68 -34.37 -35.50
C LEU A 803 -18.77 -35.30 -36.08
N GLN A 804 -20.00 -34.79 -36.25
CA GLN A 804 -21.06 -35.49 -36.98
C GLN A 804 -20.69 -35.69 -38.45
N LYS A 805 -20.26 -34.65 -39.18
CA LYS A 805 -19.88 -34.74 -40.60
C LYS A 805 -18.66 -35.63 -40.86
N LYS A 806 -17.75 -35.78 -39.89
CA LYS A 806 -16.64 -36.74 -39.94
C LYS A 806 -17.02 -38.17 -39.55
N GLY A 807 -18.30 -38.45 -39.26
CA GLY A 807 -18.78 -39.78 -38.85
C GLY A 807 -18.32 -40.22 -37.45
N ALA A 808 -17.72 -39.31 -36.67
CA ALA A 808 -16.94 -39.64 -35.48
C ALA A 808 -17.79 -39.99 -34.23
N LEU A 809 -19.13 -39.95 -34.31
CA LEU A 809 -20.01 -40.44 -33.24
C LEU A 809 -20.24 -41.97 -33.30
N GLY A 810 -19.82 -42.67 -34.35
CA GLY A 810 -20.00 -44.12 -34.47
C GLY A 810 -18.97 -44.99 -33.74
N ALA A 811 -17.88 -44.42 -33.23
CA ALA A 811 -16.67 -45.18 -32.86
C ALA A 811 -16.10 -44.89 -31.45
N VAL A 812 -16.81 -44.14 -30.59
CA VAL A 812 -16.33 -43.74 -29.24
C VAL A 812 -17.16 -44.36 -28.10
N LEU A 813 -18.22 -45.12 -28.42
CA LEU A 813 -19.13 -45.75 -27.44
C LEU A 813 -19.07 -47.29 -27.39
N SER A 814 -18.02 -47.91 -27.97
CA SER A 814 -17.87 -49.37 -28.03
C SER A 814 -16.56 -49.91 -27.43
N THR A 815 -15.64 -49.04 -26.99
CA THR A 815 -14.27 -49.42 -26.56
C THR A 815 -13.85 -48.80 -25.23
N TRP A 816 -14.75 -48.76 -24.24
CA TRP A 816 -14.42 -48.40 -22.86
C TRP A 816 -14.84 -49.49 -21.86
N THR A 817 -13.98 -50.50 -21.71
CA THR A 817 -14.02 -51.46 -20.59
C THR A 817 -13.26 -50.88 -19.40
N PRO A 818 -13.87 -50.74 -18.21
CA PRO A 818 -13.19 -50.17 -17.05
C PRO A 818 -12.13 -51.14 -16.49
N PRO A 819 -10.91 -50.67 -16.17
CA PRO A 819 -9.88 -51.52 -15.58
C PRO A 819 -10.27 -51.91 -14.15
N ARG A 820 -10.25 -53.21 -13.85
CA ARG A 820 -10.40 -53.74 -12.49
C ARG A 820 -9.06 -53.66 -11.75
N PHE A 821 -8.99 -52.91 -10.67
CA PHE A 821 -7.99 -53.13 -9.61
C PHE A 821 -8.65 -53.08 -8.23
N PHE A 822 -7.99 -53.70 -7.25
CA PHE A 822 -8.43 -53.87 -5.86
C PHE A 822 -9.75 -54.62 -5.60
N SER A 823 -9.66 -55.95 -5.65
CA SER A 823 -10.41 -56.81 -4.72
C SER A 823 -9.66 -58.10 -4.37
N LYS A 824 -8.90 -58.09 -3.26
CA LYS A 824 -8.55 -59.28 -2.44
C LYS A 824 -7.70 -58.94 -1.21
N LEU A 825 -8.34 -58.94 -0.04
CA LEU A 825 -7.96 -59.55 1.26
C LEU A 825 -8.91 -58.92 2.31
N SER A 826 -10.10 -59.48 2.54
CA SER A 826 -10.42 -60.68 3.34
C SER A 826 -10.62 -60.39 4.83
N TRP A 827 -11.87 -60.55 5.29
CA TRP A 827 -12.33 -60.40 6.67
C TRP A 827 -11.68 -61.36 7.69
N LYS A 828 -11.57 -60.87 8.94
CA LYS A 828 -12.14 -61.42 10.20
C LYS A 828 -12.26 -60.21 11.15
N GLY A 829 -13.43 -59.80 11.63
CA GLY A 829 -14.13 -60.36 12.80
C GLY A 829 -13.86 -59.47 14.04
N SER A 830 -14.80 -59.16 14.96
CA SER A 830 -16.19 -59.61 15.07
C SER A 830 -17.05 -58.74 16.04
N ALA A 831 -18.34 -58.59 15.69
CA ALA A 831 -19.51 -58.62 16.57
C ALA A 831 -19.85 -57.48 17.58
N GLN A 832 -20.96 -56.79 17.24
CA GLN A 832 -22.19 -56.61 18.05
C GLN A 832 -22.28 -55.46 19.12
N PRO A 833 -23.52 -55.04 19.49
CA PRO A 833 -23.81 -53.72 20.08
C PRO A 833 -24.29 -53.80 21.56
N PRO A 834 -24.82 -52.69 22.14
CA PRO A 834 -26.28 -52.52 22.11
C PRO A 834 -26.80 -51.07 22.02
N SER A 835 -28.09 -50.92 21.71
CA SER A 835 -28.94 -49.80 22.15
C SER A 835 -29.67 -50.19 23.44
N PRO A 836 -30.00 -49.27 24.36
CA PRO A 836 -31.40 -48.78 24.36
C PRO A 836 -31.65 -47.34 24.88
N TRP A 837 -32.84 -46.83 24.52
CA TRP A 837 -33.80 -45.99 25.28
C TRP A 837 -33.36 -45.18 26.53
N GLY A 838 -33.81 -43.92 26.58
CA GLY A 838 -33.81 -43.10 27.82
C GLY A 838 -34.53 -41.76 27.67
N VAL A 839 -35.86 -41.74 27.83
CA VAL A 839 -36.66 -40.53 28.09
C VAL A 839 -37.61 -40.84 29.24
N GLU A 840 -37.52 -40.08 30.34
CA GLU A 840 -38.43 -40.19 31.48
C GLU A 840 -39.47 -39.05 31.48
N SER A 841 -40.51 -39.15 32.32
CA SER A 841 -41.82 -38.54 32.01
C SER A 841 -42.55 -37.89 33.19
N GLN A 842 -43.37 -36.88 32.87
CA GLN A 842 -44.71 -36.54 33.44
C GLN A 842 -45.25 -35.29 32.68
N SER A 843 -46.47 -35.22 32.10
CA SER A 843 -47.85 -35.25 32.66
C SER A 843 -48.18 -33.97 33.47
N LEU A 844 -49.32 -33.25 33.40
CA LEU A 844 -50.71 -33.46 32.93
C LEU A 844 -51.32 -32.11 32.42
N SER A 845 -52.54 -31.94 31.86
CA SER A 845 -53.40 -32.71 30.92
C SER A 845 -54.69 -31.91 30.56
N ARG A 846 -55.44 -32.32 29.50
CA ARG A 846 -56.85 -31.91 29.14
C ARG A 846 -57.04 -30.49 28.55
N CYS A 847 -58.08 -30.18 27.74
CA CYS A 847 -59.32 -30.91 27.39
C CYS A 847 -59.93 -30.54 26.00
N ARG A 848 -60.64 -31.51 25.36
CA ARG A 848 -61.79 -31.43 24.38
C ARG A 848 -61.83 -30.31 23.30
N ARG A 849 -61.83 -30.61 21.98
CA ARG A 849 -62.79 -31.34 21.09
C ARG A 849 -63.93 -30.47 20.51
N GLY A 850 -64.01 -30.45 19.18
CA GLY A 850 -65.16 -30.03 18.36
C GLY A 850 -64.83 -30.23 16.87
N ASP A 851 -65.49 -31.16 16.17
CA ASP A 851 -65.14 -31.57 14.80
C ASP A 851 -66.00 -30.86 13.72
N GLY A 852 -65.39 -30.58 12.56
CA GLY A 852 -66.06 -30.04 11.37
C GLY A 852 -65.21 -30.16 10.10
N ARG A 853 -65.50 -31.17 9.27
CA ARG A 853 -64.94 -31.41 7.91
C ARG A 853 -65.87 -30.78 6.84
N PRO A 854 -65.47 -30.62 5.54
CA PRO A 854 -64.35 -31.22 4.79
C PRO A 854 -63.31 -30.18 4.26
N GLY A 855 -62.28 -30.53 3.50
CA GLY A 855 -61.87 -31.82 2.93
C GLY A 855 -60.37 -31.83 2.58
N VAL A 856 -59.84 -32.96 2.09
CA VAL A 856 -58.40 -33.18 1.87
C VAL A 856 -58.09 -33.41 0.40
N GLU A 857 -57.07 -32.72 -0.14
CA GLU A 857 -56.16 -33.34 -1.10
C GLU A 857 -54.76 -32.71 -1.07
N GLN A 858 -53.76 -33.40 -1.63
CA GLN A 858 -52.34 -33.13 -1.41
C GLN A 858 -51.71 -32.34 -2.56
N MET A 859 -51.12 -31.18 -2.25
CA MET A 859 -50.38 -30.39 -3.23
C MET A 859 -48.91 -30.88 -3.33
N ARG A 860 -48.62 -31.76 -4.29
CA ARG A 860 -47.26 -31.98 -4.79
C ARG A 860 -47.01 -31.07 -5.98
N VAL A 861 -46.01 -30.21 -5.90
CA VAL A 861 -45.58 -29.38 -7.03
C VAL A 861 -44.61 -30.17 -7.90
N ALA A 862 -45.00 -30.37 -9.16
CA ALA A 862 -44.09 -30.70 -10.26
C ALA A 862 -44.18 -29.54 -11.27
N HIS A 863 -43.03 -29.12 -11.81
CA HIS A 863 -42.97 -28.09 -12.86
C HIS A 863 -42.40 -28.69 -14.13
N GLU A 864 -43.31 -29.06 -15.03
CA GLU A 864 -43.05 -29.01 -16.47
C GLU A 864 -43.54 -27.64 -16.98
N LEU A 865 -42.91 -27.14 -18.05
CA LEU A 865 -43.30 -25.87 -18.68
C LEU A 865 -43.33 -26.09 -20.20
N ASP A 866 -44.53 -26.27 -20.73
CA ASP A 866 -44.80 -26.50 -22.15
C ASP A 866 -44.86 -25.17 -22.93
N VAL A 867 -44.64 -25.23 -24.25
CA VAL A 867 -44.30 -24.07 -25.10
C VAL A 867 -45.33 -23.88 -26.21
N ALA A 868 -46.47 -23.23 -25.92
CA ALA A 868 -47.41 -22.78 -26.97
C ALA A 868 -48.49 -21.75 -26.54
N HIS A 869 -48.14 -20.50 -26.19
CA HIS A 869 -49.03 -19.34 -26.44
C HIS A 869 -48.36 -17.96 -26.28
N LEU A 870 -48.00 -17.32 -27.40
CA LEU A 870 -48.07 -15.85 -27.65
C LEU A 870 -47.51 -15.51 -29.05
N GLU A 871 -48.24 -15.90 -30.10
CA GLU A 871 -47.99 -15.38 -31.45
C GLU A 871 -48.92 -14.19 -31.78
N ASN A 872 -48.48 -13.37 -32.74
CA ASN A 872 -49.29 -12.41 -33.51
C ASN A 872 -49.94 -11.24 -32.75
N HIS A 873 -49.14 -10.22 -32.41
CA HIS A 873 -49.08 -9.00 -33.24
C HIS A 873 -47.94 -8.05 -32.85
N MET A 874 -47.10 -7.68 -33.83
CA MET A 874 -46.43 -6.37 -34.03
C MET A 874 -45.41 -6.49 -35.18
N GLN A 875 -45.83 -6.11 -36.39
CA GLN A 875 -44.93 -5.98 -37.55
C GLN A 875 -44.38 -4.55 -37.61
N GLY A 876 -43.07 -4.38 -37.84
CA GLY A 876 -42.48 -3.06 -38.11
C GLY A 876 -40.96 -3.01 -37.97
N GLN A 877 -40.26 -2.69 -39.05
CA GLN A 877 -38.81 -2.44 -39.02
C GLN A 877 -38.52 -1.00 -38.57
N PRO A 878 -37.35 -0.77 -37.93
CA PRO A 878 -36.44 0.21 -38.55
C PRO A 878 -34.96 -0.23 -38.67
N LEU A 879 -34.57 -1.40 -38.15
CA LEU A 879 -33.15 -1.81 -38.09
C LEU A 879 -32.47 -1.93 -39.47
N ALA A 880 -33.24 -2.25 -40.52
CA ALA A 880 -32.72 -2.45 -41.87
C ALA A 880 -32.28 -1.15 -42.58
N ARG A 881 -32.80 0.03 -42.18
CA ARG A 881 -32.40 1.31 -42.81
C ARG A 881 -31.00 1.74 -42.38
N ILE A 882 -30.70 1.62 -41.08
CA ILE A 882 -29.39 2.00 -40.49
C ILE A 882 -28.23 1.26 -41.18
N LEU A 883 -28.44 -0.01 -41.57
CA LEU A 883 -27.45 -0.82 -42.28
C LEU A 883 -27.29 -0.46 -43.78
N GLN A 884 -28.22 0.27 -44.39
CA GLN A 884 -28.11 0.70 -45.79
C GLN A 884 -27.34 2.02 -45.94
N ASP A 885 -27.52 2.97 -45.02
CA ASP A 885 -26.86 4.28 -45.11
C ASP A 885 -25.34 4.22 -44.85
N LEU A 886 -24.88 3.25 -44.05
CA LEU A 886 -23.45 3.02 -43.76
C LEU A 886 -22.62 2.55 -44.98
N HIS A 887 -23.24 2.05 -46.05
CA HIS A 887 -22.53 1.35 -47.12
C HIS A 887 -22.13 2.23 -48.33
N ARG A 888 -22.33 3.55 -48.28
CA ARG A 888 -22.11 4.46 -49.44
C ARG A 888 -20.81 5.27 -49.52
N PRO A 889 -20.06 5.59 -48.45
CA PRO A 889 -18.83 6.39 -48.57
C PRO A 889 -17.59 5.62 -49.07
N LEU A 890 -17.46 4.32 -48.73
CA LEU A 890 -16.18 3.59 -48.81
C LEU A 890 -15.74 3.12 -50.21
N LEU A 891 -16.54 3.33 -51.26
CA LEU A 891 -16.26 2.85 -52.63
C LEU A 891 -15.81 3.96 -53.60
N ARG A 892 -15.01 4.94 -53.12
CA ARG A 892 -14.51 6.05 -53.97
C ARG A 892 -13.02 6.38 -53.91
N ILE A 893 -12.18 5.67 -53.14
CA ILE A 893 -10.72 5.95 -53.05
C ILE A 893 -9.86 4.70 -53.34
N THR A 894 -10.26 3.87 -54.31
CA THR A 894 -9.46 2.70 -54.77
C THR A 894 -9.57 2.46 -56.29
N GLN A 895 -9.34 3.48 -57.14
CA GLN A 895 -9.13 3.22 -58.58
C GLN A 895 -8.36 4.32 -59.35
N ARG A 896 -7.02 4.20 -59.38
CA ARG A 896 -6.14 4.41 -60.56
C ARG A 896 -4.76 3.83 -60.25
N ARG A 897 -4.00 3.47 -61.29
CA ARG A 897 -2.89 2.50 -61.26
C ARG A 897 -1.60 3.06 -61.91
N HIS A 898 -0.45 2.62 -61.38
CA HIS A 898 0.89 2.49 -61.99
C HIS A 898 1.55 3.65 -62.79
N GLU A 899 2.76 4.03 -62.33
CA GLU A 899 4.02 4.17 -63.12
C GLU A 899 4.22 5.36 -64.11
N PRO A 900 5.47 5.69 -64.52
CA PRO A 900 6.71 5.81 -63.71
C PRO A 900 7.64 7.00 -64.13
N LEU A 901 8.87 7.06 -63.55
CA LEU A 901 10.13 7.69 -64.03
C LEU A 901 10.44 9.22 -63.83
N VAL A 902 11.53 9.46 -63.07
CA VAL A 902 12.78 10.21 -63.45
C VAL A 902 12.97 11.74 -63.21
N ARG A 903 14.06 12.02 -62.43
CA ARG A 903 15.00 13.18 -62.38
C ARG A 903 14.71 14.48 -61.58
N GLU A 904 15.84 15.16 -61.33
CA GLU A 904 16.18 16.23 -60.37
C GLU A 904 16.01 17.66 -60.98
N PRO A 905 16.55 18.75 -60.39
CA PRO A 905 16.34 19.36 -59.06
C PRO A 905 15.90 20.85 -59.15
N GLY A 906 15.65 21.53 -58.02
CA GLY A 906 15.36 22.99 -58.05
C GLY A 906 15.46 23.71 -56.69
N GLU A 907 15.97 24.95 -56.70
CA GLU A 907 16.23 25.80 -55.53
C GLU A 907 15.27 27.01 -55.41
N ARG A 908 15.02 27.48 -54.16
CA ARG A 908 14.68 28.88 -53.76
C ARG A 908 13.34 29.50 -54.28
N ALA A 909 12.83 30.63 -53.77
CA ALA A 909 12.76 31.20 -52.41
C ALA A 909 11.81 32.44 -52.35
N HIS A 910 11.46 32.87 -51.13
CA HIS A 910 11.07 34.24 -50.69
C HIS A 910 9.66 34.90 -50.96
N VAL A 911 8.96 35.13 -49.84
CA VAL A 911 8.46 36.43 -49.27
C VAL A 911 7.40 37.32 -49.98
N VAL A 912 6.27 37.48 -49.27
CA VAL A 912 5.49 38.73 -48.98
C VAL A 912 4.93 38.55 -47.53
N ARG A 913 4.70 39.49 -46.57
CA ARG A 913 4.44 40.96 -46.46
C ARG A 913 3.02 41.38 -46.91
N ILE A 914 2.25 42.29 -46.27
CA ILE A 914 2.25 43.12 -45.01
C ILE A 914 0.74 43.41 -44.65
N PRO A 915 0.28 44.19 -43.61
CA PRO A 915 0.93 45.08 -42.61
C PRO A 915 0.40 44.99 -41.14
N LEU A 916 0.81 45.94 -40.28
CA LEU A 916 0.21 46.29 -38.95
C LEU A 916 -0.12 47.81 -38.92
N ALA A 917 -1.02 48.28 -38.04
CA ALA A 917 -1.37 49.71 -37.83
C ALA A 917 -1.70 50.03 -36.35
N VAL A 918 -1.66 51.31 -35.92
CA VAL A 918 -1.45 51.72 -34.51
C VAL A 918 -2.20 53.04 -34.11
N HIS A 919 -2.36 53.28 -32.80
CA HIS A 919 -2.80 54.51 -32.05
C HIS A 919 -4.32 54.64 -31.73
N ALA A 920 -4.79 55.35 -30.68
CA ALA A 920 -4.16 56.41 -29.85
C ALA A 920 -4.70 56.61 -28.38
N LEU A 921 -3.80 57.04 -27.46
CA LEU A 921 -3.86 58.13 -26.44
C LEU A 921 -4.98 58.35 -25.36
N LEU A 922 -4.60 58.19 -24.05
CA LEU A 922 -4.64 59.13 -22.86
C LEU A 922 -5.93 59.87 -22.38
N PRO A 923 -6.03 60.51 -21.16
CA PRO A 923 -5.12 60.62 -19.97
C PRO A 923 -5.74 60.52 -18.51
N ALA A 924 -4.88 60.70 -17.46
CA ALA A 924 -5.12 61.09 -16.03
C ALA A 924 -5.54 59.98 -15.00
N VAL A 925 -5.56 60.12 -13.65
CA VAL A 925 -5.48 61.27 -12.68
C VAL A 925 -4.50 60.99 -11.47
N LEU A 926 -4.85 61.28 -10.19
CA LEU A 926 -4.12 61.17 -8.88
C LEU A 926 -5.11 60.68 -7.77
N ASP A 927 -4.79 60.25 -6.52
CA ASP A 927 -3.80 60.62 -5.45
C ASP A 927 -3.04 59.41 -4.83
N VAL A 928 -1.81 59.48 -4.26
CA VAL A 928 -1.27 59.99 -2.94
C VAL A 928 -1.96 59.35 -1.70
N GLU A 929 -1.34 58.85 -0.59
CA GLU A 929 -0.02 58.90 0.13
C GLU A 929 0.40 57.47 0.62
N ASP A 930 1.53 57.17 1.30
CA ASP A 930 2.97 57.54 1.26
C ASP A 930 3.76 56.63 2.25
N ARG A 931 5.06 56.33 2.01
CA ARG A 931 6.20 56.30 2.98
C ARG A 931 7.46 55.51 2.54
N LEU A 932 8.54 56.27 2.32
CA LEU A 932 9.93 56.09 2.78
C LEU A 932 10.83 54.91 2.29
N ALA A 933 11.85 55.24 1.49
CA ALA A 933 13.15 54.52 1.37
C ALA A 933 14.29 55.42 0.80
N HIS A 934 15.56 54.98 0.96
CA HIS A 934 16.82 55.47 0.33
C HIS A 934 17.40 56.86 0.75
N PRO A 935 18.74 57.06 0.64
CA PRO A 935 19.52 57.28 -0.62
C PRO A 935 20.60 56.20 -0.95
N LEU A 936 20.86 55.82 -2.22
CA LEU A 936 21.89 56.28 -3.22
C LEU A 936 23.35 55.74 -2.98
N VAL A 937 24.28 55.54 -3.96
CA VAL A 937 24.72 56.31 -5.17
C VAL A 937 25.34 55.40 -6.29
N LEU A 938 25.43 55.86 -7.55
CA LEU A 938 26.10 55.26 -8.75
C LEU A 938 26.91 56.33 -9.54
N PRO A 939 28.00 56.03 -10.34
CA PRO A 939 27.87 55.80 -11.81
C PRO A 939 29.06 55.15 -12.64
N LEU A 940 28.79 54.79 -13.93
CA LEU A 940 29.67 54.81 -15.17
C LEU A 940 30.94 53.90 -15.32
N GLY A 941 31.37 53.42 -16.52
CA GLY A 941 30.75 53.31 -17.87
C GLY A 941 31.72 53.31 -19.11
N ARG A 942 31.29 52.77 -20.29
CA ARG A 942 31.72 52.99 -21.74
C ARG A 942 32.10 51.77 -22.64
N LEU A 943 32.10 51.97 -23.98
CA LEU A 943 32.19 51.00 -25.11
C LEU A 943 33.40 51.25 -26.08
N ALA A 944 33.73 50.27 -26.95
CA ALA A 944 34.38 50.44 -28.27
C ALA A 944 34.13 49.23 -29.23
N LEU A 945 34.53 49.30 -30.53
CA LEU A 945 34.12 48.36 -31.61
C LEU A 945 35.21 47.98 -32.66
N ALA A 946 35.02 46.83 -33.34
CA ALA A 946 35.34 46.49 -34.75
C ALA A 946 36.75 46.02 -35.28
N VAL A 947 36.82 44.71 -35.62
CA VAL A 947 37.18 44.09 -36.95
C VAL A 947 38.47 44.48 -37.73
N LYS A 948 39.43 43.53 -37.90
CA LYS A 948 39.80 42.87 -39.20
C LYS A 948 40.79 41.67 -39.02
N VAL A 949 41.07 40.94 -40.11
CA VAL A 949 41.65 39.56 -40.23
C VAL A 949 42.36 39.46 -41.61
N PRO A 950 43.38 38.60 -41.95
CA PRO A 950 43.88 37.33 -41.36
C PRO A 950 45.41 37.39 -40.99
N HIS A 951 46.37 36.42 -41.10
CA HIS A 951 46.45 35.06 -41.70
C HIS A 951 47.71 34.22 -41.28
N ARG A 952 47.52 32.95 -40.81
CA ARG A 952 48.53 31.85 -40.65
C ARG A 952 49.76 32.13 -39.73
N LEU A 953 50.49 31.16 -39.14
CA LEU A 953 50.45 29.69 -39.05
C LEU A 953 51.00 29.26 -37.66
N GLY A 954 50.55 28.14 -37.08
CA GLY A 954 51.10 27.58 -35.82
C GLY A 954 50.07 26.72 -35.08
N GLU A 955 50.49 25.62 -34.44
CA GLU A 955 49.58 24.60 -33.89
C GLU A 955 49.44 24.61 -32.36
N GLN A 956 48.47 23.82 -31.88
CA GLN A 956 48.28 23.36 -30.49
C GLN A 956 47.83 24.38 -29.43
N LEU A 957 46.54 24.70 -29.48
CA LEU A 957 45.64 24.70 -28.31
C LEU A 957 44.21 24.35 -28.79
N ARG A 958 43.36 23.80 -27.92
CA ARG A 958 41.90 23.77 -28.12
C ARG A 958 41.23 24.43 -26.93
N ASP A 959 40.48 25.48 -27.20
CA ASP A 959 39.88 26.34 -26.19
C ASP A 959 38.63 25.75 -25.52
N VAL A 960 38.38 26.23 -24.31
CA VAL A 960 37.04 26.29 -23.71
C VAL A 960 36.13 27.19 -24.56
N ARG A 961 34.95 26.70 -24.98
CA ARG A 961 33.79 27.58 -25.19
C ARG A 961 32.42 26.90 -24.99
N VAL A 962 31.67 27.51 -24.07
CA VAL A 962 30.23 27.85 -24.17
C VAL A 962 29.21 26.70 -24.24
N LEU A 963 28.30 26.72 -23.26
CA LEU A 963 27.05 25.97 -23.21
C LEU A 963 26.22 26.15 -24.49
N ALA A 964 25.73 25.03 -25.04
CA ALA A 964 24.58 25.01 -25.92
C ALA A 964 23.43 24.31 -25.19
N LEU A 965 22.22 24.88 -25.22
CA LEU A 965 21.02 24.12 -24.88
C LEU A 965 20.87 23.01 -25.92
N GLN A 966 20.88 21.74 -25.48
CA GLN A 966 20.42 20.63 -26.30
C GLN A 966 19.07 20.13 -25.77
N VAL A 967 18.02 20.45 -26.53
CA VAL A 967 16.76 19.71 -26.47
C VAL A 967 17.07 18.26 -26.84
N VAL A 968 16.64 17.30 -26.02
CA VAL A 968 16.77 15.87 -26.30
C VAL A 968 15.53 15.39 -27.06
N PRO A 969 15.62 15.08 -28.37
CA PRO A 969 14.47 14.60 -29.12
C PRO A 969 14.25 13.11 -28.84
N TYR A 970 13.24 12.80 -28.01
CA TYR A 970 12.73 11.43 -27.85
C TYR A 970 12.10 10.97 -29.17
N ILE A 971 12.77 10.09 -29.92
CA ILE A 971 12.24 9.50 -31.15
C ILE A 971 12.25 7.97 -31.01
N MET A 972 11.06 7.41 -30.78
CA MET A 972 10.74 6.03 -31.14
C MET A 972 10.73 5.94 -32.67
N ASN A 973 11.31 4.88 -33.24
CA ASN A 973 10.86 4.39 -34.54
C ASN A 973 11.10 2.88 -34.65
N THR A 974 10.09 2.15 -35.13
CA THR A 974 10.16 0.72 -35.41
C THR A 974 10.09 0.46 -36.92
N ASP A 975 10.67 -0.68 -37.31
CA ASP A 975 10.46 -1.43 -38.57
C ASP A 975 11.48 -1.28 -39.71
N ASN A 976 11.85 -2.46 -40.25
CA ASN A 976 12.68 -2.74 -41.44
C ASN A 976 14.19 -2.46 -41.27
N VAL A 977 15.14 -3.26 -41.80
CA VAL A 977 15.11 -4.40 -42.76
C VAL A 977 16.03 -5.54 -42.23
N ALA A 978 15.81 -6.79 -42.64
CA ALA A 978 16.69 -7.92 -42.33
C ALA A 978 17.61 -8.33 -43.51
N LEU A 979 18.93 -8.41 -43.25
CA LEU A 979 19.96 -9.22 -43.96
C LEU A 979 20.26 -8.87 -45.46
N PRO A 980 21.35 -9.38 -46.09
CA PRO A 980 22.31 -10.41 -45.63
C PRO A 980 23.83 -10.10 -45.76
N ALA A 981 24.63 -11.10 -45.36
CA ALA A 981 25.90 -11.57 -45.97
C ALA A 981 27.29 -11.22 -45.36
N LEU A 982 27.89 -12.25 -44.72
CA LEU A 982 29.24 -12.81 -44.95
C LEU A 982 30.52 -11.93 -44.84
N GLY A 983 31.42 -12.26 -43.89
CA GLY A 983 32.74 -11.62 -43.83
C GLY A 983 33.82 -12.10 -42.83
N ARG A 984 34.14 -13.42 -42.74
CA ARG A 984 35.29 -14.02 -41.99
C ARG A 984 35.16 -13.94 -40.44
N ALA A 985 35.48 -14.93 -39.58
CA ALA A 985 36.33 -16.14 -39.59
C ALA A 985 37.84 -15.91 -39.37
N VAL A 986 38.48 -16.84 -38.62
CA VAL A 986 39.94 -16.94 -38.30
C VAL A 986 40.38 -15.93 -37.21
N ASP A 987 41.02 -16.28 -36.07
CA ASP A 987 41.64 -17.56 -35.65
C ASP A 987 41.68 -17.80 -34.10
N ALA A 988 41.97 -19.07 -33.72
CA ALA A 988 42.82 -19.59 -32.62
C ALA A 988 42.83 -18.99 -31.17
N GLU A 989 43.13 -19.71 -30.07
CA GLU A 989 43.43 -21.15 -29.87
C GLU A 989 43.15 -21.64 -28.43
N GLN A 990 42.56 -22.84 -28.33
CA GLN A 990 42.79 -24.01 -27.43
C GLN A 990 43.35 -23.93 -25.98
N ALA A 991 43.12 -24.90 -25.08
CA ALA A 991 42.04 -25.91 -24.89
C ALA A 991 42.28 -26.79 -23.62
N HIS A 992 41.29 -27.66 -23.30
CA HIS A 992 41.34 -28.88 -22.45
C HIS A 992 41.29 -28.67 -20.91
N ASP A 993 40.71 -29.59 -20.11
CA ASP A 993 40.42 -31.02 -20.38
C ASP A 993 38.96 -31.49 -20.09
N VAL A 994 38.65 -32.77 -20.41
CA VAL A 994 37.28 -33.26 -20.72
C VAL A 994 36.85 -34.55 -19.97
N ALA A 995 35.55 -34.75 -19.76
CA ALA A 995 34.90 -36.06 -19.59
C ALA A 995 33.52 -36.09 -20.30
N VAL A 996 33.07 -37.25 -20.82
CA VAL A 996 32.02 -37.34 -21.87
C VAL A 996 30.87 -38.30 -21.53
N VAL A 997 29.64 -37.85 -21.80
CA VAL A 997 28.47 -38.63 -22.27
C VAL A 997 27.68 -37.70 -23.21
N GLY A 998 27.09 -38.11 -24.35
CA GLY A 998 27.09 -39.42 -25.01
C GLY A 998 25.72 -39.71 -25.67
N VAL A 999 25.57 -39.39 -26.98
CA VAL A 999 24.30 -39.54 -27.74
C VAL A 999 24.61 -39.99 -29.17
N GLU A 1000 23.81 -40.91 -29.72
CA GLU A 1000 23.83 -41.31 -31.13
C GLU A 1000 22.76 -40.55 -31.94
N GLU A 1001 23.06 -40.23 -33.20
CA GLU A 1001 22.14 -39.63 -34.16
C GLU A 1001 21.92 -40.59 -35.35
N LEU A 1002 20.69 -40.71 -35.84
CA LEU A 1002 20.34 -41.43 -37.07
C LEU A 1002 19.52 -40.56 -38.01
N ALA A 1003 19.78 -40.70 -39.30
CA ALA A 1003 19.70 -39.57 -40.23
C ALA A 1003 18.70 -39.73 -41.39
N GLY A 1004 18.39 -38.59 -42.02
CA GLY A 1004 17.67 -38.47 -43.28
C GLY A 1004 16.20 -38.00 -43.12
N GLY A 1005 15.67 -37.09 -43.91
CA GLY A 1005 16.26 -36.38 -45.05
C GLY A 1005 15.31 -36.36 -46.26
N GLY A 1006 14.74 -35.19 -46.58
CA GLY A 1006 13.80 -35.00 -47.69
C GLY A 1006 13.37 -33.54 -47.76
N ALA A 1007 13.10 -33.01 -48.95
CA ALA A 1007 13.00 -31.58 -49.20
C ALA A 1007 11.72 -31.18 -49.96
N VAL A 1008 11.22 -29.96 -49.68
CA VAL A 1008 10.44 -29.07 -50.58
C VAL A 1008 9.08 -29.64 -51.05
N ASP A 1009 7.95 -28.94 -50.88
CA ASP A 1009 7.61 -27.77 -51.69
C ASP A 1009 6.61 -26.80 -50.98
N ALA A 1010 6.50 -25.57 -51.48
CA ALA A 1010 5.75 -24.48 -50.85
C ALA A 1010 5.06 -23.54 -51.85
N HIS A 1011 3.81 -23.85 -52.23
CA HIS A 1011 2.84 -22.87 -52.76
C HIS A 1011 1.41 -23.39 -52.64
N LEU A 1012 0.52 -22.69 -51.91
CA LEU A 1012 -0.93 -22.54 -52.22
C LEU A 1012 -1.66 -21.61 -51.23
N VAL A 1013 -2.10 -20.45 -51.76
CA VAL A 1013 -3.19 -19.56 -51.27
C VAL A 1013 -2.95 -18.71 -50.01
N ASP A 1014 -3.49 -17.49 -50.11
CA ASP A 1014 -3.48 -16.37 -49.15
C ASP A 1014 -4.86 -16.23 -48.46
N LEU A 1015 -4.88 -15.83 -47.18
CA LEU A 1015 -5.74 -14.77 -46.60
C LEU A 1015 -5.90 -14.85 -45.06
N GLY A 1016 -5.47 -13.79 -44.38
CA GLY A 1016 -6.14 -13.21 -43.21
C GLY A 1016 -6.10 -13.96 -41.87
N GLY A 1017 -5.22 -13.52 -40.96
CA GLY A 1017 -5.31 -13.84 -39.53
C GLY A 1017 -4.35 -13.03 -38.68
N VAL A 1018 -4.86 -12.29 -37.69
CA VAL A 1018 -4.03 -11.75 -36.61
C VAL A 1018 -3.76 -12.89 -35.63
N VAL A 1019 -2.51 -13.30 -35.52
CA VAL A 1019 -2.01 -14.27 -34.54
C VAL A 1019 -1.04 -13.54 -33.63
N ALA A 1020 -1.13 -13.78 -32.31
CA ALA A 1020 -0.18 -13.24 -31.35
C ALA A 1020 1.04 -14.17 -31.26
N ASP A 1021 2.24 -13.61 -31.31
CA ASP A 1021 3.48 -14.37 -31.16
C ASP A 1021 3.62 -14.92 -29.74
N VAL A 1022 3.21 -16.17 -29.57
CA VAL A 1022 3.65 -17.02 -28.45
C VAL A 1022 5.04 -17.55 -28.81
N LEU A 1023 6.08 -16.82 -28.42
CA LEU A 1023 7.46 -17.25 -28.62
C LEU A 1023 7.73 -18.56 -27.86
N ASP A 1024 8.40 -19.50 -28.54
CA ASP A 1024 8.63 -20.86 -28.05
C ASP A 1024 9.35 -20.92 -26.70
N VAL A 1025 8.77 -21.66 -25.77
CA VAL A 1025 9.50 -22.18 -24.61
C VAL A 1025 10.16 -23.49 -25.04
N ALA A 1026 11.49 -23.50 -25.11
CA ALA A 1026 12.27 -24.67 -25.53
C ALA A 1026 11.90 -25.93 -24.72
N GLN A 1027 11.74 -27.06 -25.43
CA GLN A 1027 11.17 -28.30 -24.87
C GLN A 1027 11.99 -28.95 -23.75
N ASP A 1028 13.26 -28.57 -23.58
CA ASP A 1028 14.17 -29.16 -22.59
C ASP A 1028 13.79 -28.84 -21.13
N VAL A 1029 12.99 -27.78 -20.89
CA VAL A 1029 12.48 -27.47 -19.53
C VAL A 1029 11.40 -28.49 -19.10
N ALA A 1030 10.73 -29.17 -20.04
CA ALA A 1030 9.62 -30.07 -19.72
C ALA A 1030 10.07 -31.45 -19.20
N GLN A 1031 11.28 -31.93 -19.52
CA GLN A 1031 11.75 -33.24 -19.06
C GLN A 1031 12.31 -33.23 -17.63
N ALA A 1032 12.78 -32.08 -17.13
CA ALA A 1032 13.24 -31.94 -15.74
C ALA A 1032 12.11 -32.10 -14.69
N VAL A 1033 10.85 -31.95 -15.11
CA VAL A 1033 9.66 -31.95 -14.21
C VAL A 1033 9.03 -33.36 -14.07
N LEU A 1034 9.55 -34.37 -14.76
CA LEU A 1034 9.03 -35.76 -14.73
C LEU A 1034 9.97 -36.78 -14.08
N ARG A 1035 11.01 -36.33 -13.36
CA ARG A 1035 11.81 -37.16 -12.46
C ARG A 1035 12.30 -36.39 -11.22
N GLU A 1036 11.40 -36.23 -10.26
CA GLU A 1036 11.78 -36.33 -8.85
C GLU A 1036 10.69 -37.10 -8.10
N GLU A 1037 11.10 -37.91 -7.11
CA GLU A 1037 10.19 -38.77 -6.37
C GLU A 1037 9.43 -37.98 -5.29
N VAL A 1038 8.35 -38.55 -4.75
CA VAL A 1038 7.56 -37.89 -3.71
C VAL A 1038 8.43 -37.70 -2.45
N ALA A 1039 8.77 -36.44 -2.16
CA ALA A 1039 9.37 -36.04 -0.89
C ALA A 1039 8.34 -36.20 0.23
N ASP A 1040 8.33 -37.38 0.85
CA ASP A 1040 7.38 -37.73 1.91
C ASP A 1040 7.72 -36.96 3.20
N VAL A 1041 6.76 -36.21 3.74
CA VAL A 1041 6.98 -35.29 4.87
C VAL A 1041 6.90 -36.07 6.19
N GLY A 1042 7.88 -36.94 6.40
CA GLY A 1042 7.96 -37.87 7.52
C GLY A 1042 8.53 -37.25 8.80
N ALA A 1043 7.66 -36.90 9.75
CA ALA A 1043 8.08 -36.48 11.09
C ALA A 1043 8.22 -37.67 12.06
N GLN A 1044 9.45 -38.14 12.31
CA GLN A 1044 9.88 -38.76 13.59
C GLN A 1044 11.39 -39.08 13.59
N PRO A 1045 12.16 -38.72 14.63
CA PRO A 1045 13.54 -39.14 14.79
C PRO A 1045 13.62 -40.51 15.48
N HIS A 1046 14.11 -41.54 14.78
CA HIS A 1046 14.48 -42.82 15.40
C HIS A 1046 15.92 -42.82 15.91
N VAL A 1047 16.11 -43.24 17.15
CA VAL A 1047 17.42 -43.45 17.79
C VAL A 1047 18.16 -44.63 17.13
N GLY A 1048 19.47 -44.48 16.92
CA GLY A 1048 20.36 -45.57 16.50
C GLY A 1048 21.40 -45.89 17.58
N ASP A 1049 21.48 -47.15 18.00
CA ASP A 1049 22.43 -47.63 19.02
C ASP A 1049 23.89 -47.65 18.51
N GLY A 1050 24.84 -47.30 19.39
CA GLY A 1050 26.22 -46.97 18.98
C GLY A 1050 27.35 -47.24 19.99
N VAL A 1051 27.23 -48.28 20.83
CA VAL A 1051 28.32 -48.95 21.60
C VAL A 1051 29.29 -48.06 22.43
N LEU A 1052 28.94 -47.88 23.70
CA LEU A 1052 29.80 -47.95 24.91
C LEU A 1052 31.34 -47.75 24.79
N ALA A 1053 31.82 -46.67 25.41
CA ALA A 1053 33.16 -46.57 26.04
C ALA A 1053 33.01 -46.15 27.54
N ARG A 1054 34.04 -46.36 28.37
CA ARG A 1054 33.87 -46.47 29.85
C ARG A 1054 34.35 -45.27 30.69
N GLY A 1055 33.41 -44.66 31.44
CA GLY A 1055 33.59 -44.15 32.81
C GLY A 1055 34.47 -42.89 33.03
N PRO A 1056 34.68 -42.47 34.30
CA PRO A 1056 34.24 -43.08 35.57
C PRO A 1056 33.04 -42.38 36.25
N LEU A 1057 32.56 -42.93 37.38
CA LEU A 1057 31.51 -42.36 38.24
C LEU A 1057 32.09 -41.53 39.40
N LEU A 1058 31.29 -40.57 39.90
CA LEU A 1058 31.16 -40.06 41.29
C LEU A 1058 30.21 -38.85 41.24
N GLY A 1059 29.18 -38.66 42.08
CA GLY A 1059 28.51 -39.51 43.08
C GLY A 1059 27.11 -38.92 43.38
N ARG A 1060 26.23 -39.65 44.10
CA ARG A 1060 24.86 -39.20 44.44
C ARG A 1060 24.64 -39.19 45.95
N GLU A 1061 24.21 -38.05 46.48
CA GLU A 1061 23.38 -37.88 47.68
C GLU A 1061 22.38 -36.78 47.31
N THR A 1062 21.09 -37.02 47.05
CA THR A 1062 19.97 -37.42 47.92
C THR A 1062 19.70 -36.46 49.07
N LEU A 1063 18.62 -35.69 48.95
CA LEU A 1063 17.51 -35.66 49.92
C LEU A 1063 16.25 -35.09 49.23
N GLU A 1064 15.14 -35.81 49.36
CA GLU A 1064 13.78 -35.28 49.19
C GLU A 1064 13.23 -35.10 50.60
N GLU A 1065 12.86 -33.89 51.00
CA GLU A 1065 12.08 -33.61 52.22
C GLU A 1065 11.36 -32.25 52.08
N ASP A 1066 10.23 -32.11 52.77
CA ASP A 1066 9.42 -30.91 52.96
C ASP A 1066 8.84 -30.16 51.73
N GLU A 1067 7.84 -30.78 51.09
CA GLU A 1067 6.62 -30.01 50.77
C GLU A 1067 5.73 -29.89 52.02
N ALA A 1068 4.96 -28.79 52.09
CA ALA A 1068 3.87 -28.53 53.03
C ALA A 1068 4.21 -28.19 54.51
N LEU A 1069 4.75 -26.97 54.75
CA LEU A 1069 4.31 -26.10 55.88
C LEU A 1069 4.85 -24.65 55.78
N ALA A 1070 4.20 -23.76 54.99
CA ALA A 1070 4.47 -22.31 55.01
C ALA A 1070 3.38 -21.40 54.39
N ILE A 1071 2.09 -21.76 54.46
CA ILE A 1071 1.03 -20.74 54.26
C ILE A 1071 0.79 -20.08 55.63
N ASP A 1072 1.58 -19.06 55.95
CA ASP A 1072 1.27 -18.05 56.99
C ASP A 1072 2.22 -16.83 57.00
N GLU A 1073 3.43 -16.90 56.41
CA GLU A 1073 4.44 -15.84 56.52
C GLU A 1073 4.53 -14.87 55.31
N VAL A 1074 3.40 -14.63 54.62
CA VAL A 1074 3.24 -13.55 53.62
C VAL A 1074 1.97 -12.71 53.93
N LEU A 1075 1.51 -12.72 55.18
CA LEU A 1075 0.37 -11.92 55.68
C LEU A 1075 0.75 -11.07 56.92
N ALA A 1076 2.04 -10.76 57.09
CA ALA A 1076 2.57 -10.06 58.27
C ALA A 1076 3.35 -8.76 57.97
N GLU A 1077 3.40 -8.29 56.72
CA GLU A 1077 3.86 -6.93 56.37
C GLU A 1077 2.88 -6.30 55.37
N GLY A 1078 2.33 -5.12 55.70
CA GLY A 1078 1.26 -4.45 54.94
C GLY A 1078 -0.06 -4.22 55.70
N ALA A 1079 -0.11 -4.51 57.01
CA ALA A 1079 -1.33 -4.39 57.83
C ALA A 1079 -1.34 -3.21 58.83
N GLU A 1080 -0.33 -2.32 58.84
CA GLU A 1080 -0.32 -1.12 59.72
C GLU A 1080 -0.50 0.23 58.99
N ASP A 1081 -0.28 0.30 57.67
CA ASP A 1081 -0.51 1.55 56.88
C ASP A 1081 -1.95 1.74 56.37
N LEU A 1082 -2.87 0.80 56.67
CA LEU A 1082 -4.31 0.91 56.33
C LEU A 1082 -5.16 1.44 57.51
N ALA A 1083 -4.56 2.25 58.39
CA ALA A 1083 -5.20 2.87 59.55
C ALA A 1083 -5.36 4.42 59.43
N GLN A 1084 -5.33 4.98 58.21
CA GLN A 1084 -5.77 6.35 57.93
C GLN A 1084 -6.08 6.57 56.43
N LEU A 1085 -6.84 7.64 56.11
CA LEU A 1085 -7.24 8.11 54.76
C LEU A 1085 -8.47 7.48 54.09
N GLY A 1086 -9.59 7.45 54.81
CA GLY A 1086 -10.74 8.25 54.39
C GLY A 1086 -10.89 9.46 55.34
N GLU A 1087 -11.36 10.65 54.96
CA GLU A 1087 -11.91 11.11 53.68
C GLU A 1087 -11.91 12.67 53.64
N ARG A 1088 -11.89 13.26 52.43
CA ARG A 1088 -12.30 14.66 52.10
C ARG A 1088 -11.42 15.86 52.52
N GLU A 1089 -11.56 16.93 51.73
CA GLU A 1089 -10.95 18.25 51.91
C GLU A 1089 -11.58 19.06 53.06
N VAL A 1090 -10.81 19.99 53.63
CA VAL A 1090 -11.28 20.97 54.63
C VAL A 1090 -10.95 22.38 54.16
N PHE A 1091 -11.96 23.12 53.72
CA PHE A 1091 -11.80 24.54 53.38
C PHE A 1091 -11.72 25.42 54.63
N LEU A 1092 -10.66 26.22 54.72
CA LEU A 1092 -10.54 27.27 55.72
C LEU A 1092 -11.22 28.55 55.24
N ARG A 1093 -12.19 29.02 56.01
CA ARG A 1093 -12.63 30.42 56.01
C ARG A 1093 -12.52 30.94 57.43
N ASP A 1094 -11.85 32.09 57.59
CA ASP A 1094 -11.68 32.79 58.87
C ASP A 1094 -11.13 31.91 60.02
N GLY A 1095 -10.27 30.96 59.67
CA GLY A 1095 -9.39 30.24 60.60
C GLY A 1095 -10.00 29.10 61.42
N LYS A 1096 -11.24 28.65 61.14
CA LYS A 1096 -11.86 27.51 61.84
C LYS A 1096 -12.65 26.59 60.88
N PRO A 1097 -12.48 25.26 60.94
CA PRO A 1097 -13.21 24.32 60.09
C PRO A 1097 -14.61 24.01 60.64
N HIS A 1098 -15.58 23.81 59.75
CA HIS A 1098 -16.93 23.33 60.05
C HIS A 1098 -17.36 22.29 59.01
N VAL A 1099 -17.97 21.19 59.45
CA VAL A 1099 -18.51 20.13 58.59
C VAL A 1099 -19.96 19.86 58.98
N LYS A 1100 -20.83 19.63 57.99
CA LYS A 1100 -22.20 19.14 58.18
C LYS A 1100 -22.61 18.28 56.98
N VAL A 1101 -23.33 17.19 57.23
CA VAL A 1101 -23.54 16.09 56.28
C VAL A 1101 -25.03 15.71 56.22
N LYS A 1102 -25.41 15.06 55.11
CA LYS A 1102 -26.65 14.31 54.81
C LYS A 1102 -27.73 15.06 54.01
N ASN A 1103 -28.47 14.37 53.13
CA ASN A 1103 -28.33 12.97 52.67
C ASN A 1103 -27.77 12.92 51.25
#